data_AF-A0A5A7SH44-F1
#
_entry.id   AF-A0A5A7SH44-F1
#
_cell.length_a   1.000
_cell.length_b   1.000
_cell.length_c   1.000
_cell.angle_alpha   90.00
_cell.angle_beta   90.00
_cell.angle_gamma   90.00
#
_symmetry.space_group_name_H-M   'P 1'
#
loop_
_entity.id
_entity.type
_entity.pdbx_description
1 polymer ?
#
loop_
_entity_poly.entity_id
_entity_poly.type
_entity_poly.pdbx_seq_one_letter_code
_entity_poly.pdbx_strand_id
1 'polypeptide(L)'
;MGEEIRLNPNMTSTICIDIPTYVNSKGLWVDDSEWWLKPSLPLLELQLIVLSFSLAITYFFLKRFGISKISCQILVGLAFGWSWNEGEEAKLQHLNVGSQDVLVLLANFGYTLYILLTVAKYDLKMTIRTGKASLIIGMSALLLPLIIQTLVESMAVEEWELTEIQIGSLPLLISFHATTSFPVVASLVKELHIMNSELGRLGLSSALVSDIFGTFIMIIKGQILQYRINPSLMSTEIGVYIMLILVALFVLRPAMLWIIKHTPQGMAVKNCYIEGVIFVTLLYTVLETFTGHACIIGAYVLGLAIPDGAPLASTLVNKIECLVENVFMPIFVTTCALRADLSKISSTTFDVVFTKLNVTLLCVACTVKLVASVSSSKYCKLPFKDALALSLIMCSKGPVELITYTMSTDYNAVDRELFGCFVVYILLFATIVPIGVKGLYDPSRKYAGYQNRNIMHLNRFNDELRLLACIHQHENVNAIIHLLNLSCPTIENPIIVHLFHLIELPGRFAPIFISHKRQNNPFDKRSYSRHIIHAFDKFERENDGTVYVECFTAVSPCTVMHNDVCTLALDKTASFIILPFHITWTMDGYIERVDNNVRILNYNVLKRAPCSIGIFIDRGKLEHIRARMSSSRMTSSYSVCVIFLGGKDDREALSYAKRMVKDLRVELTVLRLKAPEDYQNRSKLHNSWEYIMDEEVVKDFKGKCLGDERVVYEEEVCGDGQETAFLLRKVVDMFDLMIVGRRNGLETPQTDGLNEWNEFPELGHLGDLIASSDINNGTSLLVIQQQQISHDTSKYIRL
;
A
#
# COMPACT_ATOMS: atom_id res chain seq x y z
N MET A 1 -23.10 46.38 6.77
CA MET A 1 -23.62 46.02 5.43
C MET A 1 -24.14 44.61 5.56
N GLY A 2 -25.46 44.41 5.59
CA GLY A 2 -26.05 43.08 5.66
C GLY A 2 -26.02 42.44 4.28
N GLU A 3 -25.57 41.18 4.19
CA GLU A 3 -25.72 40.36 3.00
C GLU A 3 -27.15 39.79 2.93
N GLU A 4 -27.85 40.06 1.84
CA GLU A 4 -29.12 39.40 1.52
C GLU A 4 -28.85 37.99 0.98
N ILE A 5 -29.11 36.98 1.81
CA ILE A 5 -29.14 35.58 1.35
C ILE A 5 -30.55 35.30 0.81
N ARG A 6 -30.67 35.11 -0.50
CA ARG A 6 -31.95 34.77 -1.16
C ARG A 6 -32.30 33.29 -0.91
N LEU A 7 -33.21 33.05 0.03
CA LEU A 7 -33.96 31.81 0.17
C LEU A 7 -35.34 32.02 -0.46
N ASN A 8 -35.71 31.19 -1.45
CA ASN A 8 -37.02 30.98 -2.09
C ASN A 8 -37.99 32.19 -2.25
N PRO A 9 -38.63 32.41 -3.42
CA PRO A 9 -39.50 33.57 -3.65
C PRO A 9 -40.75 33.69 -2.75
N ASN A 10 -41.05 32.69 -1.90
CA ASN A 10 -42.19 32.70 -0.97
C ASN A 10 -41.84 32.67 0.54
N MET A 11 -40.56 32.59 0.94
CA MET A 11 -40.14 32.73 2.36
C MET A 11 -38.68 33.20 2.44
N THR A 12 -38.47 34.52 2.44
CA THR A 12 -37.19 35.12 2.77
C THR A 12 -37.05 35.22 4.29
N SER A 13 -36.17 34.41 4.90
CA SER A 13 -35.75 34.61 6.28
C SER A 13 -34.51 35.51 6.30
N THR A 14 -34.63 36.68 6.93
CA THR A 14 -33.51 37.60 7.14
C THR A 14 -32.79 37.20 8.42
N ILE A 15 -31.58 36.64 8.29
CA ILE A 15 -30.72 36.30 9.43
C ILE A 15 -29.75 37.47 9.64
N CYS A 16 -29.87 38.18 10.75
CA CYS A 16 -28.88 39.19 11.13
C CYS A 16 -27.66 38.48 11.73
N ILE A 17 -26.51 38.60 11.07
CA ILE A 17 -25.23 38.07 11.53
C ILE A 17 -24.38 39.24 12.04
N ASP A 18 -24.00 39.22 13.31
CA ASP A 18 -23.04 40.17 13.87
C ASP A 18 -21.63 39.79 13.44
N ILE A 19 -20.96 40.70 12.72
CA ILE A 19 -19.57 40.55 12.25
C ILE A 19 -18.68 41.55 13.01
N PRO A 20 -17.56 41.13 13.62
CA PRO A 20 -17.01 39.76 13.61
C PRO A 20 -17.75 38.82 14.57
N THR A 21 -17.90 37.55 14.17
CA THR A 21 -18.47 36.52 15.03
C THR A 21 -17.58 36.34 16.27
N TYR A 22 -18.19 36.17 17.45
CA TYR A 22 -17.44 35.85 18.66
C TYR A 22 -16.68 34.53 18.45
N VAL A 23 -15.35 34.57 18.45
CA VAL A 23 -14.52 33.38 18.24
C VAL A 23 -14.44 32.56 19.53
N ASN A 24 -14.19 33.23 20.65
CA ASN A 24 -13.95 32.59 21.94
C ASN A 24 -15.20 32.62 22.84
N SER A 25 -15.43 31.53 23.56
CA SER A 25 -16.44 31.46 24.62
C SER A 25 -15.85 31.84 25.97
N LYS A 26 -16.69 32.40 26.85
CA LYS A 26 -16.33 32.66 28.26
C LYS A 26 -16.21 31.35 29.07
N GLY A 27 -16.65 30.22 28.51
CA GLY A 27 -16.53 28.88 29.10
C GLY A 27 -17.85 28.35 29.66
N LEU A 28 -17.91 27.02 29.81
CA LEU A 28 -19.10 26.29 30.29
C LEU A 28 -19.52 26.67 31.73
N TRP A 29 -18.55 27.17 32.51
CA TRP A 29 -18.71 27.45 33.95
C TRP A 29 -19.07 28.90 34.26
N VAL A 30 -19.28 29.73 33.23
CA VAL A 30 -19.69 31.13 33.38
C VAL A 30 -21.20 31.19 33.20
N ASP A 31 -21.92 31.56 34.26
CA ASP A 31 -23.38 31.76 34.33
C ASP A 31 -23.84 33.00 33.53
N ASP A 32 -23.43 33.12 32.28
CA ASP A 32 -24.04 34.05 31.34
C ASP A 32 -25.14 33.31 30.58
N SER A 33 -26.35 33.88 30.55
CA SER A 33 -27.51 33.37 29.79
C SER A 33 -27.30 33.30 28.26
N GLU A 34 -26.10 33.63 27.79
CA GLU A 34 -25.67 33.47 26.41
C GLU A 34 -25.03 32.10 26.20
N TRP A 35 -25.77 31.21 25.55
CA TRP A 35 -25.39 29.84 25.22
C TRP A 35 -23.92 29.74 24.74
N TRP A 36 -23.09 28.95 25.43
CA TRP A 36 -21.64 28.82 25.20
C TRP A 36 -21.23 28.29 23.81
N LEU A 37 -22.20 27.80 23.02
CA LEU A 37 -22.07 27.41 21.60
C LEU A 37 -22.48 28.51 20.60
N LYS A 38 -22.84 29.72 21.06
CA LYS A 38 -22.97 30.88 20.16
C LYS A 38 -21.64 31.22 19.46
N PRO A 39 -20.47 31.16 20.13
CA PRO A 39 -19.18 31.41 19.50
C PRO A 39 -18.79 30.32 18.48
N SER A 40 -18.06 30.71 17.43
CA SER A 40 -17.76 29.83 16.28
C SER A 40 -16.80 28.70 16.59
N LEU A 41 -15.78 28.90 17.44
CA LEU A 41 -14.76 27.89 17.74
C LEU A 41 -15.28 26.69 18.56
N PRO A 42 -15.97 26.88 19.72
CA PRO A 42 -16.49 25.75 20.50
C PRO A 42 -17.54 24.94 19.72
N LEU A 43 -18.31 25.61 18.86
CA LEU A 43 -19.28 24.95 17.99
C LEU A 43 -18.59 24.10 16.92
N LEU A 44 -17.53 24.60 16.30
CA LEU A 44 -16.70 23.82 15.37
C LEU A 44 -16.07 22.61 16.06
N GLU A 45 -15.50 22.79 17.25
CA GLU A 45 -14.91 21.68 18.02
C GLU A 45 -15.96 20.60 18.33
N LEU A 46 -17.16 21.00 18.77
CA LEU A 46 -18.25 20.06 19.01
C LEU A 46 -18.65 19.32 17.72
N GLN A 47 -18.77 20.02 16.59
CA GLN A 47 -19.08 19.41 15.30
C GLN A 47 -18.02 18.39 14.90
N LEU A 48 -16.74 18.73 15.04
CA LEU A 48 -15.63 17.82 14.74
C LEU A 48 -15.66 16.57 15.63
N ILE A 49 -15.96 16.72 16.92
CA ILE A 49 -16.09 15.60 17.87
C ILE A 49 -17.26 14.70 17.45
N VAL A 50 -18.43 15.27 17.19
CA VAL A 50 -19.64 14.51 16.80
C VAL A 50 -19.41 13.78 15.49
N LEU A 51 -18.94 14.47 14.45
CA LEU A 51 -18.67 13.86 13.14
C LEU A 51 -17.62 12.75 13.23
N SER A 52 -16.52 12.97 13.97
CA SER A 52 -15.46 11.97 14.14
C SER A 52 -15.95 10.75 14.91
N PHE A 53 -16.74 10.96 15.97
CA PHE A 53 -17.30 9.88 16.78
C PHE A 53 -18.32 9.04 15.99
N SER A 54 -19.25 9.69 15.28
CA SER A 54 -20.23 9.02 14.42
C SER A 54 -19.56 8.25 13.28
N LEU A 55 -18.50 8.80 12.69
CA LEU A 55 -17.71 8.10 11.69
C LEU A 55 -17.00 6.87 12.27
N ALA A 56 -16.40 6.99 13.45
CA ALA A 56 -15.72 5.86 14.10
C ALA A 56 -16.68 4.70 14.37
N ILE A 57 -17.88 4.99 14.89
CA ILE A 57 -18.94 4.00 15.12
C ILE A 57 -19.39 3.38 13.80
N THR A 58 -19.74 4.20 12.81
CA THR A 58 -20.25 3.74 11.52
C THR A 58 -19.21 2.87 10.81
N TYR A 59 -17.95 3.30 10.78
CA TYR A 59 -16.86 2.53 10.20
C TYR A 59 -16.60 1.23 10.96
N PHE A 60 -16.68 1.21 12.29
CA PHE A 60 -16.52 -0.01 13.08
C PHE A 60 -17.52 -1.10 12.69
N PHE A 61 -18.80 -0.74 12.52
CA PHE A 61 -19.84 -1.69 12.10
C PHE A 61 -19.72 -2.06 10.61
N LEU A 62 -19.57 -1.07 9.73
CA LEU A 62 -19.65 -1.27 8.28
C LEU A 62 -18.37 -1.87 7.67
N LYS A 63 -17.20 -1.70 8.31
CA LYS A 63 -15.95 -2.36 7.89
C LYS A 63 -16.10 -3.88 7.84
N ARG A 64 -16.92 -4.47 8.72
CA ARG A 64 -17.17 -5.92 8.75
C ARG A 64 -17.88 -6.42 7.48
N PHE A 65 -18.67 -5.56 6.84
CA PHE A 65 -19.38 -5.85 5.59
C PHE A 65 -18.55 -5.53 4.34
N GLY A 66 -17.30 -5.06 4.50
CA GLY A 66 -16.43 -4.70 3.38
C GLY A 66 -16.78 -3.36 2.73
N ILE A 67 -17.56 -2.51 3.41
CA ILE A 67 -17.89 -1.15 2.95
C ILE A 67 -16.66 -0.26 3.11
N SER A 68 -16.40 0.57 2.10
CA SER A 68 -15.23 1.47 2.06
C SER A 68 -15.34 2.62 3.07
N LYS A 69 -14.18 3.19 3.42
CA LYS A 69 -14.11 4.34 4.34
C LYS A 69 -14.93 5.53 3.82
N ILE A 70 -14.87 5.80 2.51
CA ILE A 70 -15.58 6.94 1.91
C ILE A 70 -17.09 6.77 1.94
N SER A 71 -17.60 5.56 1.72
CA SER A 71 -19.04 5.28 1.85
C SER A 71 -19.53 5.56 3.27
N CYS A 72 -18.73 5.22 4.29
CA CYS A 72 -19.05 5.56 5.68
C CYS A 72 -19.10 7.07 5.91
N GLN A 73 -18.16 7.84 5.33
CA GLN A 73 -18.13 9.30 5.43
C GLN A 73 -19.35 9.97 4.80
N ILE A 74 -19.77 9.48 3.61
CA ILE A 74 -20.97 9.96 2.93
C ILE A 74 -22.22 9.60 3.73
N LEU A 75 -22.34 8.37 4.24
CA LEU A 75 -23.48 7.95 5.06
C LEU A 75 -23.64 8.79 6.32
N VAL A 76 -22.54 9.10 7.02
CA VAL A 76 -22.56 10.00 8.18
C VAL A 76 -23.01 11.40 7.77
N GLY A 77 -22.51 11.94 6.65
CA GLY A 77 -22.94 13.25 6.16
C GLY A 77 -24.41 13.28 5.76
N LEU A 78 -24.93 12.22 5.13
CA LEU A 78 -26.35 12.11 4.82
C LEU A 78 -27.23 11.99 6.08
N ALA A 79 -26.77 11.27 7.10
CA ALA A 79 -27.51 11.07 8.35
C ALA A 79 -27.68 12.38 9.15
N PHE A 80 -26.68 13.27 9.11
CA PHE A 80 -26.76 14.61 9.71
C PHE A 80 -27.21 15.69 8.71
N GLY A 81 -27.48 15.31 7.46
CA GLY A 81 -27.80 16.21 6.36
C GLY A 81 -29.26 16.66 6.35
N TRP A 82 -29.61 17.49 5.37
CA TRP A 82 -30.92 18.15 5.28
C TRP A 82 -32.09 17.18 5.03
N SER A 83 -31.79 15.98 4.54
CA SER A 83 -32.75 14.96 4.13
C SER A 83 -33.73 14.48 5.22
N TRP A 84 -33.44 14.69 6.52
CA TRP A 84 -34.27 14.18 7.63
C TRP A 84 -35.06 15.26 8.38
N ASN A 85 -35.01 16.52 7.91
CA ASN A 85 -35.43 17.69 8.69
C ASN A 85 -36.87 18.19 8.49
N GLU A 86 -37.77 17.43 7.86
CA GLU A 86 -39.17 17.88 7.68
C GLU A 86 -40.08 17.63 8.92
N GLY A 87 -39.56 17.10 10.04
CA GLY A 87 -40.40 16.54 11.11
C GLY A 87 -40.37 17.15 12.52
N GLU A 88 -39.31 17.83 12.96
CA GLU A 88 -39.27 18.38 14.34
C GLU A 88 -38.48 19.70 14.38
N GLU A 89 -39.17 20.82 14.59
CA GLU A 89 -38.60 22.15 14.85
C GLU A 89 -37.69 22.24 16.09
N ALA A 90 -37.38 21.13 16.78
CA ALA A 90 -36.76 21.15 18.11
C ALA A 90 -35.50 20.27 18.31
N LYS A 91 -34.93 19.60 17.28
CA LYS A 91 -33.73 18.75 17.50
C LYS A 91 -32.46 19.07 16.72
N LEU A 92 -32.45 20.01 15.77
CA LEU A 92 -31.21 20.34 15.01
C LEU A 92 -31.07 21.81 14.57
N GLN A 93 -31.49 22.75 15.42
CA GLN A 93 -30.96 24.13 15.43
C GLN A 93 -29.44 24.20 15.75
N HIS A 94 -28.73 23.05 15.83
CA HIS A 94 -27.37 22.92 16.38
C HIS A 94 -26.23 22.76 15.35
N LEU A 95 -26.48 22.91 14.05
CA LEU A 95 -25.44 23.31 13.10
C LEU A 95 -25.81 24.66 12.50
N ASN A 96 -25.63 25.69 13.32
CA ASN A 96 -25.94 27.08 12.98
C ASN A 96 -25.32 27.48 11.63
N VAL A 97 -26.06 28.25 10.81
CA VAL A 97 -25.68 28.65 9.44
C VAL A 97 -24.28 29.28 9.41
N GLY A 98 -23.92 30.11 10.41
CA GLY A 98 -22.59 30.73 10.49
C GLY A 98 -21.43 29.78 10.84
N SER A 99 -21.71 28.58 11.37
CA SER A 99 -20.69 27.54 11.62
C SER A 99 -20.44 26.64 10.42
N GLN A 100 -21.43 26.52 9.51
CA GLN A 100 -21.30 25.77 8.27
C GLN A 100 -20.23 26.39 7.38
N ASP A 101 -20.11 27.72 7.33
CA ASP A 101 -19.10 28.38 6.50
C ASP A 101 -17.67 28.10 7.00
N VAL A 102 -17.46 28.07 8.33
CA VAL A 102 -16.17 27.73 8.93
C VAL A 102 -15.83 26.26 8.66
N LEU A 103 -16.81 25.36 8.80
CA LEU A 103 -16.65 23.95 8.51
C LEU A 103 -16.33 23.70 7.02
N VAL A 104 -17.00 24.41 6.12
CA VAL A 104 -16.77 24.38 4.66
C VAL A 104 -15.38 24.92 4.31
N LEU A 105 -14.94 25.99 4.95
CA LEU A 105 -13.58 26.52 4.76
C LEU A 105 -12.53 25.48 5.18
N LEU A 106 -12.72 24.83 6.32
CA LEU A 106 -11.83 23.77 6.81
C LEU A 106 -11.84 22.55 5.87
N ALA A 107 -13.01 22.17 5.36
CA ALA A 107 -13.19 21.11 4.37
C ALA A 107 -12.45 21.42 3.07
N ASN A 108 -12.62 22.62 2.52
CA ASN A 108 -11.94 23.06 1.30
C ASN A 108 -10.42 23.12 1.48
N PHE A 109 -9.94 23.64 2.61
CA PHE A 109 -8.52 23.61 2.96
C PHE A 109 -7.97 22.18 3.01
N GLY A 110 -8.69 21.30 3.67
CA GLY A 110 -8.37 19.88 3.77
C GLY A 110 -8.27 19.18 2.41
N TYR A 111 -9.23 19.46 1.53
CA TYR A 111 -9.27 18.92 0.18
C TYR A 111 -8.14 19.45 -0.72
N THR A 112 -7.80 20.74 -0.61
CA THR A 112 -6.65 21.34 -1.30
C THR A 112 -5.35 20.60 -0.94
N LEU A 113 -5.12 20.33 0.35
CA LEU A 113 -3.97 19.54 0.79
C LEU A 113 -4.01 18.10 0.27
N TYR A 114 -5.20 17.48 0.23
CA TYR A 114 -5.37 16.15 -0.34
C TYR A 114 -4.99 16.09 -1.82
N ILE A 115 -5.45 17.04 -2.63
CA ILE A 115 -5.09 17.11 -4.04
C ILE A 115 -3.60 17.37 -4.20
N LEU A 116 -3.02 18.31 -3.44
CA LEU A 116 -1.57 18.55 -3.46
C LEU A 116 -0.77 17.27 -3.19
N LEU A 117 -1.08 16.56 -2.10
CA LEU A 117 -0.37 15.33 -1.70
C LEU A 117 -0.56 14.21 -2.72
N THR A 118 -1.77 14.07 -3.26
CA THR A 118 -2.09 13.00 -4.20
C THR A 118 -1.41 13.25 -5.54
N VAL A 119 -1.41 14.49 -6.02
CA VAL A 119 -0.76 14.89 -7.27
C VAL A 119 0.76 14.87 -7.17
N ALA A 120 1.34 15.25 -6.02
CA ALA A 120 2.78 15.13 -5.77
C ALA A 120 3.30 13.67 -5.84
N LYS A 121 2.41 12.68 -5.68
CA LYS A 121 2.72 11.25 -5.81
C LYS A 121 2.56 10.72 -7.25
N TYR A 122 2.16 11.55 -8.22
CA TYR A 122 1.97 11.13 -9.62
C TYR A 122 3.31 10.71 -10.23
N ASP A 123 3.42 9.44 -10.62
CA ASP A 123 4.59 8.96 -11.37
C ASP A 123 4.32 9.03 -12.88
N LEU A 124 4.57 10.20 -13.48
CA LEU A 124 4.39 10.42 -14.92
C LEU A 124 5.30 9.50 -15.76
N LYS A 125 6.44 9.05 -15.22
CA LYS A 125 7.37 8.15 -15.92
C LYS A 125 6.81 6.73 -15.99
N MET A 126 6.06 6.31 -14.98
CA MET A 126 5.36 5.03 -14.98
C MET A 126 4.44 4.93 -16.19
N THR A 127 3.61 5.94 -16.49
CA THR A 127 2.70 5.94 -17.64
C THR A 127 3.43 5.67 -18.97
N ILE A 128 4.61 6.27 -19.16
CA ILE A 128 5.45 6.02 -20.34
C ILE A 128 5.96 4.57 -20.38
N ARG A 129 6.25 3.97 -19.21
CA ARG A 129 6.79 2.60 -19.08
C ARG A 129 5.72 1.50 -19.14
N THR A 130 4.49 1.73 -18.64
CA THR A 130 3.37 0.76 -18.70
C THR A 130 2.83 0.55 -20.12
N GLY A 131 3.30 1.35 -21.09
CA GLY A 131 3.14 1.09 -22.52
C GLY A 131 1.76 1.42 -23.08
N LYS A 132 1.56 1.07 -24.36
CA LYS A 132 0.38 1.41 -25.18
C LYS A 132 -0.96 0.96 -24.57
N ALA A 133 -0.97 -0.09 -23.75
CA ALA A 133 -2.18 -0.62 -23.13
C ALA A 133 -2.86 0.42 -22.20
N SER A 134 -2.08 1.09 -21.35
CA SER A 134 -2.61 2.11 -20.44
C SER A 134 -3.23 3.30 -21.18
N LEU A 135 -2.62 3.70 -22.29
CA LEU A 135 -3.14 4.78 -23.14
C LEU A 135 -4.44 4.38 -23.83
N ILE A 136 -4.50 3.17 -24.41
CA ILE A 136 -5.71 2.67 -25.08
C ILE A 136 -6.88 2.56 -24.08
N ILE A 137 -6.65 1.99 -22.90
CA ILE A 137 -7.68 1.82 -21.87
C ILE A 137 -8.10 3.18 -21.32
N GLY A 138 -7.15 4.03 -20.93
CA GLY A 138 -7.45 5.36 -20.38
C GLY A 138 -8.20 6.26 -21.36
N MET A 139 -7.75 6.35 -22.62
CA MET A 139 -8.40 7.17 -23.64
C MET A 139 -9.76 6.62 -24.06
N SER A 140 -9.90 5.29 -24.18
CA SER A 140 -11.19 4.69 -24.52
C SER A 140 -12.23 4.88 -23.40
N ALA A 141 -11.81 4.75 -22.14
CA ALA A 141 -12.66 4.97 -20.97
C ALA A 141 -13.12 6.43 -20.83
N LEU A 142 -12.44 7.40 -21.47
CA LEU A 142 -12.80 8.81 -21.46
C LEU A 142 -13.59 9.22 -22.72
N LEU A 143 -13.06 8.94 -23.91
CA LEU A 143 -13.60 9.44 -25.17
C LEU A 143 -14.90 8.75 -25.58
N LEU A 144 -15.04 7.43 -25.39
CA LEU A 144 -16.26 6.72 -25.78
C LEU A 144 -17.49 7.18 -24.97
N PRO A 145 -17.44 7.25 -23.62
CA PRO A 145 -18.55 7.82 -22.86
C PRO A 145 -18.88 9.24 -23.29
N LEU A 146 -17.86 10.09 -23.50
CA LEU A 146 -18.08 11.48 -23.90
C LEU A 146 -18.81 11.59 -25.24
N ILE A 147 -18.37 10.85 -26.27
CA ILE A 147 -19.00 10.86 -27.61
C ILE A 147 -20.45 10.35 -27.52
N ILE A 148 -20.68 9.22 -26.85
CA ILE A 148 -22.01 8.62 -26.78
C ILE A 148 -22.96 9.50 -25.94
N GLN A 149 -22.50 10.09 -24.85
CA GLN A 149 -23.30 11.02 -24.06
C GLN A 149 -23.65 12.30 -24.84
N THR A 150 -22.71 12.88 -25.59
CA THR A 150 -23.01 14.04 -26.44
C THR A 150 -24.00 13.69 -27.57
N LEU A 151 -23.97 12.45 -28.07
CA LEU A 151 -24.95 11.98 -29.05
C LEU A 151 -26.34 11.87 -28.42
N VAL A 152 -26.44 11.24 -27.23
CA VAL A 152 -27.70 11.12 -26.48
C VAL A 152 -28.24 12.51 -26.11
N GLU A 153 -27.38 13.43 -25.67
CA GLU A 153 -27.73 14.82 -25.42
C GLU A 153 -28.31 15.47 -26.68
N SER A 154 -27.63 15.39 -27.83
CA SER A 154 -28.11 16.00 -29.08
C SER A 154 -29.47 15.47 -29.53
N MET A 155 -29.77 14.20 -29.29
CA MET A 155 -31.06 13.60 -29.60
C MET A 155 -32.17 13.99 -28.61
N ALA A 156 -31.82 14.19 -27.33
CA ALA A 156 -32.78 14.48 -26.28
C ALA A 156 -33.11 15.98 -26.14
N VAL A 157 -32.19 16.87 -26.51
CA VAL A 157 -32.38 18.33 -26.41
C VAL A 157 -33.48 18.85 -27.35
N GLU A 158 -33.72 18.20 -28.49
CA GLU A 158 -34.78 18.61 -29.43
C GLU A 158 -36.20 18.33 -28.90
N GLU A 159 -36.36 17.41 -27.94
CA GLU A 159 -37.68 17.00 -27.44
C GLU A 159 -38.08 17.71 -26.13
N TRP A 160 -37.14 18.33 -25.40
CA TRP A 160 -37.31 18.69 -23.99
C TRP A 160 -37.19 20.21 -23.75
N GLU A 161 -38.20 20.82 -23.11
CA GLU A 161 -38.27 22.25 -22.77
C GLU A 161 -37.26 22.64 -21.66
N LEU A 162 -35.96 22.66 -22.00
CA LEU A 162 -34.87 23.02 -21.10
C LEU A 162 -34.60 24.53 -21.12
N THR A 163 -34.18 25.09 -19.96
CA THR A 163 -33.75 26.49 -19.87
C THR A 163 -32.38 26.71 -20.53
N GLU A 164 -32.07 27.93 -20.98
CA GLU A 164 -30.77 28.25 -21.59
C GLU A 164 -29.57 27.95 -20.66
N ILE A 165 -29.75 28.15 -19.35
CA ILE A 165 -28.72 27.85 -18.34
C ILE A 165 -28.48 26.34 -18.26
N GLN A 166 -29.55 25.54 -18.23
CA GLN A 166 -29.47 24.08 -18.20
C GLN A 166 -28.78 23.55 -19.47
N ILE A 167 -29.16 24.05 -20.66
CA ILE A 167 -28.53 23.69 -21.94
C ILE A 167 -27.03 24.06 -21.94
N GLY A 168 -26.68 25.23 -21.40
CA GLY A 168 -25.28 25.64 -21.27
C GLY A 168 -24.45 24.75 -20.33
N SER A 169 -25.08 24.21 -19.28
CA SER A 169 -24.42 23.37 -18.27
C SER A 169 -24.21 21.90 -18.67
N LEU A 170 -25.03 21.35 -19.58
CA LEU A 170 -25.00 19.94 -19.98
C LEU A 170 -23.63 19.46 -20.51
N PRO A 171 -22.93 20.19 -21.39
CA PRO A 171 -21.62 19.75 -21.86
C PRO A 171 -20.59 19.59 -20.74
N LEU A 172 -20.67 20.44 -19.70
CA LEU A 172 -19.80 20.39 -18.53
C LEU A 172 -20.15 19.18 -17.64
N LEU A 173 -21.45 18.94 -17.40
CA LEU A 173 -21.93 17.78 -16.63
C LEU A 173 -21.57 16.45 -17.29
N ILE A 174 -21.72 16.34 -18.62
CA ILE A 174 -21.29 15.17 -19.39
C ILE A 174 -19.79 14.89 -19.19
N SER A 175 -18.97 15.94 -19.19
CA SER A 175 -17.55 15.79 -18.89
C SER A 175 -17.32 15.25 -17.48
N PHE A 176 -18.02 15.74 -16.46
CA PHE A 176 -17.90 15.21 -15.09
C PHE A 176 -18.32 13.74 -14.96
N HIS A 177 -19.36 13.32 -15.70
CA HIS A 177 -19.76 11.92 -15.72
C HIS A 177 -18.69 11.03 -16.37
N ALA A 178 -18.11 11.49 -17.48
CA ALA A 178 -17.13 10.75 -18.27
C ALA A 178 -15.73 10.69 -17.66
N THR A 179 -15.31 11.61 -16.80
CA THR A 179 -13.95 11.59 -16.21
C THR A 179 -13.78 10.48 -15.18
N THR A 180 -12.54 9.99 -15.08
CA THR A 180 -12.07 9.07 -14.03
C THR A 180 -10.90 9.75 -13.34
N SER A 181 -11.07 10.07 -12.06
CA SER A 181 -10.04 10.78 -11.31
C SER A 181 -8.98 9.82 -10.77
N PHE A 182 -7.71 10.08 -11.11
CA PHE A 182 -6.58 9.31 -10.59
C PHE A 182 -6.53 9.29 -9.04
N PRO A 183 -6.79 10.39 -8.31
CA PRO A 183 -6.79 10.37 -6.84
C PRO A 183 -7.74 9.34 -6.23
N VAL A 184 -8.90 9.16 -6.86
CA VAL A 184 -9.94 8.21 -6.43
C VAL A 184 -9.48 6.78 -6.70
N VAL A 185 -8.99 6.51 -7.91
CA VAL A 185 -8.45 5.20 -8.29
C VAL A 185 -7.25 4.82 -7.41
N ALA A 186 -6.35 5.76 -7.14
CA ALA A 186 -5.19 5.54 -6.30
C ALA A 186 -5.58 5.20 -4.86
N SER A 187 -6.56 5.92 -4.30
CA SER A 187 -7.10 5.62 -2.97
C SER A 187 -7.77 4.25 -2.91
N LEU A 188 -8.56 3.88 -3.95
CA LEU A 188 -9.21 2.57 -4.05
C LEU A 188 -8.19 1.43 -4.13
N VAL A 189 -7.20 1.53 -5.01
CA VAL A 189 -6.17 0.50 -5.21
C VAL A 189 -5.28 0.37 -3.96
N LYS A 190 -5.04 1.47 -3.25
CA LYS A 190 -4.38 1.51 -1.93
C LYS A 190 -5.20 0.77 -0.87
N GLU A 191 -6.49 1.05 -0.76
CA GLU A 191 -7.42 0.40 0.19
C GLU A 191 -7.56 -1.10 -0.07
N LEU A 192 -7.56 -1.51 -1.35
CA LEU A 192 -7.62 -2.92 -1.77
C LEU A 192 -6.28 -3.67 -1.65
N HIS A 193 -5.19 -2.99 -1.26
CA HIS A 193 -3.84 -3.56 -1.17
C HIS A 193 -3.32 -4.22 -2.48
N ILE A 194 -3.74 -3.69 -3.63
CA ILE A 194 -3.35 -4.21 -4.96
C ILE A 194 -2.49 -3.22 -5.77
N MET A 195 -1.93 -2.18 -5.14
CA MET A 195 -1.08 -1.18 -5.84
C MET A 195 0.09 -1.80 -6.61
N ASN A 196 0.66 -2.88 -6.08
CA ASN A 196 1.82 -3.53 -6.68
C ASN A 196 1.45 -4.60 -7.72
N SER A 197 0.17 -4.96 -7.83
CA SER A 197 -0.24 -5.94 -8.82
C SER A 197 -0.17 -5.37 -10.23
N GLU A 198 -0.07 -6.23 -11.24
CA GLU A 198 -0.12 -5.80 -12.65
C GLU A 198 -1.42 -5.06 -12.95
N LEU A 199 -2.54 -5.53 -12.39
CA LEU A 199 -3.85 -4.90 -12.49
C LEU A 199 -3.86 -3.51 -11.86
N GLY A 200 -3.33 -3.37 -10.64
CA GLY A 200 -3.27 -2.08 -9.94
C GLY A 200 -2.38 -1.08 -10.68
N ARG A 201 -1.22 -1.53 -11.17
CA ARG A 201 -0.31 -0.69 -11.98
C ARG A 201 -0.94 -0.23 -13.30
N LEU A 202 -1.63 -1.14 -13.99
CA LEU A 202 -2.34 -0.80 -15.23
C LEU A 202 -3.52 0.14 -14.96
N GLY A 203 -4.26 -0.07 -13.87
CA GLY A 203 -5.36 0.81 -13.43
C GLY A 203 -4.88 2.22 -13.08
N LEU A 204 -3.84 2.35 -12.26
CA LEU A 204 -3.23 3.64 -11.89
C LEU A 204 -2.76 4.42 -13.14
N SER A 205 -2.03 3.76 -14.04
CA SER A 205 -1.54 4.42 -15.27
C SER A 205 -2.66 4.81 -16.23
N SER A 206 -3.68 3.95 -16.41
CA SER A 206 -4.84 4.25 -17.26
C SER A 206 -5.70 5.37 -16.69
N ALA A 207 -5.89 5.39 -15.36
CA ALA A 207 -6.58 6.47 -14.66
C ALA A 207 -5.82 7.78 -14.77
N LEU A 208 -4.48 7.77 -14.67
CA LEU A 208 -3.67 8.98 -14.82
C LEU A 208 -3.83 9.61 -16.20
N VAL A 209 -3.84 8.78 -17.25
CA VAL A 209 -4.12 9.23 -18.62
C VAL A 209 -5.51 9.86 -18.69
N SER A 210 -6.54 9.15 -18.23
CA SER A 210 -7.93 9.64 -18.24
C SER A 210 -8.10 10.95 -17.44
N ASP A 211 -7.43 11.08 -16.30
CA ASP A 211 -7.51 12.26 -15.42
C ASP A 211 -6.87 13.50 -16.06
N ILE A 212 -5.68 13.36 -16.66
CA ILE A 212 -4.98 14.48 -17.33
C ILE A 212 -5.79 14.98 -18.54
N PHE A 213 -6.19 14.07 -19.44
CA PHE A 213 -6.97 14.45 -20.62
C PHE A 213 -8.38 14.90 -20.26
N GLY A 214 -9.00 14.28 -19.24
CA GLY A 214 -10.32 14.63 -18.74
C GLY A 214 -10.35 16.03 -18.13
N THR A 215 -9.37 16.35 -17.28
CA THR A 215 -9.22 17.69 -16.69
C THR A 215 -9.00 18.75 -17.78
N PHE A 216 -8.19 18.45 -18.80
CA PHE A 216 -7.99 19.36 -19.92
C PHE A 216 -9.30 19.65 -20.68
N ILE A 217 -10.10 18.61 -20.97
CA ILE A 217 -11.42 18.77 -21.62
C ILE A 217 -12.38 19.57 -20.72
N MET A 218 -12.38 19.32 -19.41
CA MET A 218 -13.19 20.06 -18.44
C MET A 218 -12.84 21.55 -18.42
N ILE A 219 -11.56 21.90 -18.40
CA ILE A 219 -11.10 23.29 -18.44
C ILE A 219 -11.61 23.96 -19.73
N ILE A 220 -11.41 23.32 -20.90
CA ILE A 220 -11.89 23.88 -22.18
C ILE A 220 -13.40 24.11 -22.17
N LYS A 221 -14.20 23.13 -21.74
CA LYS A 221 -15.66 23.27 -21.70
C LYS A 221 -16.13 24.32 -20.69
N GLY A 222 -15.46 24.43 -19.54
CA GLY A 222 -15.70 25.49 -18.57
C GLY A 222 -15.44 26.87 -19.16
N GLN A 223 -14.34 27.03 -19.92
CA GLN A 223 -14.03 28.28 -20.61
C GLN A 223 -15.05 28.61 -21.71
N ILE A 224 -15.55 27.61 -22.44
CA ILE A 224 -16.62 27.81 -23.43
C ILE A 224 -17.92 28.28 -22.75
N LEU A 225 -18.25 27.74 -21.57
CA LEU A 225 -19.40 28.19 -20.79
C LEU A 225 -19.21 29.64 -20.33
N GLN A 226 -18.03 29.96 -19.78
CA GLN A 226 -17.71 31.34 -19.36
C GLN A 226 -17.73 32.33 -20.52
N TYR A 227 -17.27 31.94 -21.71
CA TYR A 227 -17.34 32.77 -22.90
C TYR A 227 -18.78 33.19 -23.26
N ARG A 228 -19.75 32.29 -23.07
CA ARG A 228 -21.18 32.58 -23.33
C ARG A 228 -21.75 33.59 -22.33
N ILE A 229 -21.27 33.57 -21.10
CA ILE A 229 -21.74 34.46 -20.03
C ILE A 229 -21.02 35.81 -20.11
N ASN A 230 -19.69 35.81 -20.07
CA ASN A 230 -18.83 37.00 -20.02
C ASN A 230 -17.52 36.80 -20.82
N PRO A 231 -17.43 37.26 -22.08
CA PRO A 231 -16.24 37.03 -22.92
C PRO A 231 -14.99 37.78 -22.43
N SER A 232 -15.15 38.91 -21.72
CA SER A 232 -14.04 39.66 -21.12
C SER A 232 -13.38 38.87 -19.98
N LEU A 233 -14.18 38.21 -19.14
CA LEU A 233 -13.72 37.36 -18.06
C LEU A 233 -12.88 36.20 -18.60
N MET A 234 -13.32 35.52 -19.66
CA MET A 234 -12.58 34.43 -20.30
C MET A 234 -11.13 34.80 -20.63
N SER A 235 -10.90 35.98 -21.23
CA SER A 235 -9.55 36.44 -21.59
C SER A 235 -8.63 36.58 -20.37
N THR A 236 -9.19 37.01 -19.24
CA THR A 236 -8.45 37.15 -17.98
C THR A 236 -8.19 35.78 -17.35
N GLU A 237 -9.16 34.87 -17.37
CA GLU A 237 -9.03 33.52 -16.82
C GLU A 237 -7.97 32.69 -17.56
N ILE A 238 -8.00 32.70 -18.90
CA ILE A 238 -6.98 32.02 -19.72
C ILE A 238 -5.59 32.60 -19.42
N GLY A 239 -5.47 33.92 -19.27
CA GLY A 239 -4.22 34.57 -18.89
C GLY A 239 -3.69 34.11 -17.53
N VAL A 240 -4.57 33.99 -16.53
CA VAL A 240 -4.23 33.47 -15.19
C VAL A 240 -3.78 32.01 -15.26
N TYR A 241 -4.48 31.14 -15.98
CA TYR A 241 -4.07 29.74 -16.14
C TYR A 241 -2.71 29.59 -16.81
N ILE A 242 -2.45 30.35 -17.88
CA ILE A 242 -1.15 30.33 -18.56
C ILE A 242 -0.06 30.84 -17.61
N MET A 243 -0.30 31.94 -16.89
CA MET A 243 0.64 32.49 -15.92
C MET A 243 0.95 31.47 -14.82
N LEU A 244 -0.06 30.79 -14.28
CA LEU A 244 0.10 29.75 -13.27
C LEU A 244 0.98 28.60 -13.77
N ILE A 245 0.75 28.11 -14.99
CA ILE A 245 1.56 27.06 -15.60
C ILE A 245 3.01 27.55 -15.79
N LEU A 246 3.21 28.78 -16.25
CA LEU A 246 4.55 29.37 -16.40
C LEU A 246 5.28 29.48 -15.07
N VAL A 247 4.63 29.99 -14.02
CA VAL A 247 5.20 30.07 -12.66
C VAL A 247 5.55 28.69 -12.14
N ALA A 248 4.68 27.70 -12.36
CA ALA A 248 4.95 26.33 -11.95
C ALA A 248 6.18 25.73 -12.64
N LEU A 249 6.33 25.95 -13.95
CA LEU A 249 7.43 25.41 -14.74
C LEU A 249 8.76 26.15 -14.54
N PHE A 250 8.73 27.47 -14.43
CA PHE A 250 9.94 28.31 -14.43
C PHE A 250 10.37 28.77 -13.03
N VAL A 251 9.48 28.76 -12.03
CA VAL A 251 9.80 29.21 -10.67
C VAL A 251 9.72 28.03 -9.69
N LEU A 252 8.53 27.43 -9.55
CA LEU A 252 8.30 26.41 -8.54
C LEU A 252 9.13 25.15 -8.80
N ARG A 253 9.07 24.57 -10.00
CA ARG A 253 9.79 23.33 -10.31
C ARG A 253 11.32 23.46 -10.19
N PRO A 254 11.98 24.54 -10.69
CA PRO A 254 13.40 24.76 -10.45
C PRO A 254 13.74 24.96 -8.97
N ALA A 255 12.90 25.67 -8.21
CA ALA A 255 13.09 25.85 -6.76
C ALA A 255 13.04 24.50 -6.02
N MET A 256 12.08 23.62 -6.36
CA MET A 256 11.97 22.29 -5.78
C MET A 256 13.18 21.41 -6.12
N LEU A 257 13.67 21.46 -7.36
CA LEU A 257 14.89 20.75 -7.78
C LEU A 257 16.15 21.27 -7.07
N TRP A 258 16.21 22.57 -6.81
CA TRP A 258 17.28 23.19 -6.03
C TRP A 258 17.27 22.67 -4.58
N ILE A 259 16.10 22.61 -3.92
CA ILE A 259 15.96 22.04 -2.57
C ILE A 259 16.45 20.59 -2.53
N ILE A 260 16.06 19.78 -3.52
CA ILE A 260 16.49 18.38 -3.62
C ILE A 260 18.01 18.28 -3.76
N LYS A 261 18.64 19.13 -4.58
CA LYS A 261 20.09 19.14 -4.78
C LYS A 261 20.86 19.51 -3.51
N HIS A 262 20.28 20.36 -2.66
CA HIS A 262 20.87 20.79 -1.39
C HIS A 262 20.54 19.86 -0.21
N THR A 263 19.72 18.83 -0.42
CA THR A 263 19.41 17.83 0.60
C THR A 263 20.41 16.67 0.49
N PRO A 264 21.14 16.32 1.57
CA PRO A 264 22.09 15.21 1.55
C PRO A 264 21.38 13.87 1.29
N GLN A 265 22.06 12.97 0.58
CA GLN A 265 21.51 11.67 0.18
C GLN A 265 21.11 10.85 1.42
N GLY A 266 19.88 10.33 1.44
CA GLY A 266 19.35 9.49 2.52
C GLY A 266 18.75 10.24 3.71
N MET A 267 18.83 11.58 3.76
CA MET A 267 18.21 12.36 4.83
C MET A 267 16.88 12.99 4.39
N ALA A 268 15.98 13.19 5.37
CA ALA A 268 14.74 13.92 5.17
C ALA A 268 15.01 15.41 4.87
N VAL A 269 14.12 16.03 4.09
CA VAL A 269 14.20 17.47 3.81
C VAL A 269 13.93 18.27 5.10
N LYS A 270 14.64 19.38 5.28
CA LYS A 270 14.44 20.28 6.43
C LYS A 270 12.98 20.75 6.53
N ASN A 271 12.45 20.84 7.76
CA ASN A 271 11.07 21.22 8.04
C ASN A 271 10.66 22.55 7.40
N CYS A 272 11.55 23.55 7.39
CA CYS A 272 11.30 24.87 6.82
C CYS A 272 10.88 24.81 5.34
N TYR A 273 11.41 23.88 4.55
CA TYR A 273 11.01 23.73 3.14
C TYR A 273 9.62 23.12 3.01
N ILE A 274 9.28 22.17 3.88
CA ILE A 274 7.95 21.55 3.91
C ILE A 274 6.89 22.59 4.32
N GLU A 275 7.17 23.36 5.37
CA GLU A 275 6.34 24.48 5.81
C GLU A 275 6.18 25.53 4.70
N GLY A 276 7.26 25.84 3.98
CA GLY A 276 7.22 26.73 2.82
C GLY A 276 6.31 26.24 1.70
N VAL A 277 6.32 24.94 1.38
CA VAL A 277 5.43 24.36 0.34
C VAL A 277 3.96 24.46 0.76
N ILE A 278 3.63 24.15 2.02
CA ILE A 278 2.28 24.31 2.55
C ILE A 278 1.86 25.78 2.50
N PHE A 279 2.74 26.68 2.92
CA PHE A 279 2.48 28.12 2.91
C PHE A 279 2.21 28.65 1.49
N VAL A 280 3.00 28.23 0.49
CA VAL A 280 2.77 28.60 -0.92
C VAL A 280 1.44 28.04 -1.42
N THR A 281 1.08 26.81 -1.03
CA THR A 281 -0.23 26.22 -1.36
C THR A 281 -1.37 27.06 -0.80
N LEU A 282 -1.27 27.45 0.47
CA LEU A 282 -2.24 28.30 1.16
C LEU A 282 -2.34 29.69 0.54
N LEU A 283 -1.21 30.35 0.31
CA LEU A 283 -1.15 31.65 -0.33
C LEU A 283 -1.83 31.60 -1.71
N TYR A 284 -1.59 30.54 -2.47
CA TYR A 284 -2.23 30.35 -3.75
C TYR A 284 -3.76 30.21 -3.62
N THR A 285 -4.26 29.41 -2.67
CA THR A 285 -5.73 29.31 -2.46
C THR A 285 -6.37 30.65 -2.13
N VAL A 286 -5.68 31.51 -1.40
CA VAL A 286 -6.15 32.87 -1.07
C VAL A 286 -6.10 33.78 -2.29
N LEU A 287 -5.06 33.69 -3.13
CA LEU A 287 -5.00 34.47 -4.36
C LEU A 287 -6.15 34.10 -5.32
N GLU A 288 -6.57 32.85 -5.32
CA GLU A 288 -7.62 32.35 -6.20
C GLU A 288 -9.03 32.82 -5.81
N THR A 289 -9.29 33.10 -4.53
CA THR A 289 -10.57 33.69 -4.11
C THR A 289 -10.75 35.11 -4.64
N PHE A 290 -9.66 35.86 -4.85
CA PHE A 290 -9.71 37.18 -5.48
C PHE A 290 -9.95 37.12 -7.00
N THR A 291 -9.53 36.04 -7.65
CA THR A 291 -9.73 35.87 -9.10
C THR A 291 -11.04 35.17 -9.44
N GLY A 292 -11.76 34.60 -8.46
CA GLY A 292 -13.04 33.92 -8.66
C GLY A 292 -12.92 32.52 -9.30
N HIS A 293 -11.76 31.88 -9.21
CA HIS A 293 -11.51 30.57 -9.83
C HIS A 293 -11.61 29.43 -8.80
N ALA A 294 -11.69 28.18 -9.28
CA ALA A 294 -11.82 27.01 -8.42
C ALA A 294 -10.48 26.61 -7.78
N CYS A 295 -10.32 26.93 -6.48
CA CYS A 295 -9.16 26.72 -5.56
C CYS A 295 -8.31 25.44 -5.75
N ILE A 296 -8.89 24.43 -6.39
CA ILE A 296 -8.36 23.09 -6.63
C ILE A 296 -7.26 23.11 -7.70
N ILE A 297 -7.34 23.99 -8.70
CA ILE A 297 -6.47 23.92 -9.88
C ILE A 297 -5.02 24.22 -9.54
N GLY A 298 -4.70 25.22 -8.72
CA GLY A 298 -3.29 25.46 -8.40
C GLY A 298 -2.72 24.54 -7.34
N ALA A 299 -3.54 23.91 -6.48
CA ALA A 299 -3.05 22.79 -5.67
C ALA A 299 -2.61 21.62 -6.57
N TYR A 300 -3.37 21.37 -7.63
CA TYR A 300 -3.03 20.38 -8.66
C TYR A 300 -1.75 20.77 -9.42
N VAL A 301 -1.64 22.01 -9.90
CA VAL A 301 -0.45 22.49 -10.63
C VAL A 301 0.80 22.50 -9.73
N LEU A 302 0.68 22.97 -8.49
CA LEU A 302 1.78 22.95 -7.52
C LEU A 302 2.20 21.51 -7.20
N GLY A 303 1.24 20.59 -7.04
CA GLY A 303 1.50 19.17 -6.85
C GLY A 303 2.30 18.57 -8.02
N LEU A 304 1.95 18.91 -9.27
CA LEU A 304 2.69 18.47 -10.46
C LEU A 304 4.10 19.07 -10.55
N ALA A 305 4.33 20.25 -9.97
CA ALA A 305 5.65 20.87 -9.92
C ALA A 305 6.59 20.16 -8.93
N ILE A 306 6.05 19.44 -7.93
CA ILE A 306 6.83 18.65 -6.97
C ILE A 306 7.34 17.38 -7.68
N PRO A 307 8.67 17.15 -7.75
CA PRO A 307 9.20 15.92 -8.30
C PRO A 307 8.78 14.70 -7.45
N ASP A 308 8.34 13.64 -8.12
CA ASP A 308 7.83 12.42 -7.50
C ASP A 308 8.90 11.67 -6.69
N GLY A 309 8.55 11.19 -5.49
CA GLY A 309 9.42 10.41 -4.60
C GLY A 309 10.42 11.18 -3.73
N ALA A 310 11.46 10.47 -3.30
CA ALA A 310 12.43 10.99 -2.34
C ALA A 310 13.40 12.02 -2.94
N PRO A 311 13.84 13.03 -2.15
CA PRO A 311 13.57 13.21 -0.72
C PRO A 311 12.37 14.14 -0.40
N LEU A 312 11.89 14.94 -1.36
CA LEU A 312 10.94 16.02 -1.07
C LEU A 312 9.48 15.56 -0.95
N ALA A 313 8.93 14.95 -2.01
CA ALA A 313 7.55 14.45 -1.97
C ALA A 313 7.38 13.38 -0.88
N SER A 314 8.39 12.55 -0.67
CA SER A 314 8.42 11.56 0.41
C SER A 314 8.29 12.18 1.80
N THR A 315 9.06 13.24 2.08
CA THR A 315 9.05 13.91 3.38
C THR A 315 7.74 14.66 3.60
N LEU A 316 7.20 15.29 2.55
CA LEU A 316 5.92 15.99 2.57
C LEU A 316 4.77 15.02 2.89
N VAL A 317 4.73 13.89 2.18
CA VAL A 317 3.72 12.84 2.35
C VAL A 317 3.80 12.25 3.77
N ASN A 318 4.97 11.80 4.21
CA ASN A 318 5.11 11.18 5.54
C ASN A 318 4.67 12.10 6.69
N LYS A 319 4.84 13.42 6.56
CA LYS A 319 4.48 14.39 7.59
C LYS A 319 2.98 14.68 7.66
N ILE A 320 2.30 14.74 6.52
CA ILE A 320 0.96 15.35 6.43
C ILE A 320 -0.11 14.35 6.00
N GLU A 321 0.25 13.24 5.33
CA GLU A 321 -0.71 12.26 4.81
C GLU A 321 -1.64 11.71 5.88
N CYS A 322 -1.14 11.39 7.07
CA CYS A 322 -1.98 10.89 8.15
C CYS A 322 -3.05 11.92 8.57
N LEU A 323 -2.66 13.19 8.71
CA LEU A 323 -3.58 14.27 9.06
C LEU A 323 -4.62 14.48 7.94
N VAL A 324 -4.17 14.48 6.68
CA VAL A 324 -5.06 14.70 5.54
C VAL A 324 -6.03 13.54 5.32
N GLU A 325 -5.55 12.30 5.29
CA GLU A 325 -6.39 11.12 5.02
C GLU A 325 -7.32 10.75 6.20
N ASN A 326 -6.92 11.04 7.45
CA ASN A 326 -7.68 10.62 8.63
C ASN A 326 -8.48 11.73 9.32
N VAL A 327 -8.17 13.00 9.07
CA VAL A 327 -8.90 14.13 9.67
C VAL A 327 -9.59 14.96 8.59
N PHE A 328 -8.81 15.56 7.69
CA PHE A 328 -9.35 16.51 6.71
C PHE A 328 -10.27 15.89 5.66
N MET A 329 -9.91 14.73 5.11
CA MET A 329 -10.71 14.06 4.09
C MET A 329 -12.09 13.61 4.60
N PRO A 330 -12.21 12.99 5.78
CA PRO A 330 -13.52 12.74 6.37
C PRO A 330 -14.36 13.99 6.57
N ILE A 331 -13.78 15.06 7.13
CA ILE A 331 -14.49 16.34 7.34
C ILE A 331 -15.00 16.85 5.99
N PHE A 332 -14.15 16.83 4.96
CA PHE A 332 -14.51 17.26 3.62
C PHE A 332 -15.69 16.47 3.04
N VAL A 333 -15.58 15.14 2.98
CA VAL A 333 -16.60 14.28 2.37
C VAL A 333 -17.93 14.39 3.12
N THR A 334 -17.88 14.39 4.45
CA THR A 334 -19.06 14.54 5.29
C THR A 334 -19.70 15.92 5.10
N THR A 335 -18.91 16.99 5.00
CA THR A 335 -19.43 18.35 4.77
C THR A 335 -20.11 18.50 3.41
N CYS A 336 -19.56 17.91 2.35
CA CYS A 336 -20.24 17.87 1.05
C CYS A 336 -21.54 17.06 1.12
N ALA A 337 -21.54 15.91 1.79
CA ALA A 337 -22.73 15.07 1.91
C ALA A 337 -23.81 15.69 2.81
N LEU A 338 -23.46 16.51 3.81
CA LEU A 338 -24.40 17.28 4.62
C LEU A 338 -25.30 18.17 3.76
N ARG A 339 -24.77 18.75 2.67
CA ARG A 339 -25.51 19.64 1.75
C ARG A 339 -26.52 18.90 0.86
N ALA A 340 -26.48 17.56 0.81
CA ALA A 340 -27.38 16.78 -0.02
C ALA A 340 -28.80 16.76 0.55
N ASP A 341 -29.77 17.02 -0.31
CA ASP A 341 -31.19 16.96 0.03
C ASP A 341 -31.83 15.76 -0.68
N LEU A 342 -32.34 14.80 0.08
CA LEU A 342 -33.05 13.63 -0.45
C LEU A 342 -34.56 13.67 -0.19
N SER A 343 -35.09 14.68 0.52
CA SER A 343 -36.51 14.69 0.91
C SER A 343 -37.43 14.69 -0.33
N LYS A 344 -37.00 15.40 -1.37
CA LYS A 344 -37.73 15.55 -2.62
C LYS A 344 -37.52 14.42 -3.63
N ILE A 345 -36.59 13.49 -3.39
CA ILE A 345 -36.40 12.31 -4.25
C ILE A 345 -37.61 11.36 -4.15
N SER A 346 -38.30 11.37 -3.00
CA SER A 346 -39.48 10.53 -2.75
C SER A 346 -40.80 11.14 -3.24
N SER A 347 -40.89 12.47 -3.40
CA SER A 347 -42.12 13.12 -3.85
C SER A 347 -42.25 13.05 -5.37
N THR A 348 -43.41 12.65 -5.86
CA THR A 348 -43.77 12.42 -7.28
C THR A 348 -43.69 13.66 -8.19
N THR A 349 -43.10 14.75 -7.71
CA THR A 349 -42.97 16.05 -8.39
C THR A 349 -41.49 16.36 -8.58
N PHE A 350 -40.80 15.51 -9.34
CA PHE A 350 -39.53 15.90 -9.93
C PHE A 350 -39.79 17.13 -10.82
N ASP A 351 -38.88 18.10 -10.86
CA ASP A 351 -38.75 18.91 -12.07
C ASP A 351 -38.22 17.96 -13.16
N VAL A 352 -39.18 17.30 -13.81
CA VAL A 352 -39.07 15.91 -14.28
C VAL A 352 -37.98 15.74 -15.33
N VAL A 353 -37.74 16.76 -16.15
CA VAL A 353 -37.05 16.55 -17.43
C VAL A 353 -35.54 16.67 -17.29
N PHE A 354 -35.03 17.75 -16.68
CA PHE A 354 -33.58 17.96 -16.54
C PHE A 354 -32.92 16.93 -15.61
N THR A 355 -33.57 16.59 -14.50
CA THR A 355 -33.08 15.57 -13.56
C THR A 355 -33.10 14.18 -14.22
N LYS A 356 -34.19 13.80 -14.91
CA LYS A 356 -34.23 12.52 -15.64
C LYS A 356 -33.20 12.45 -16.76
N LEU A 357 -32.95 13.56 -17.47
CA LEU A 357 -31.89 13.64 -18.48
C LEU A 357 -30.54 13.31 -17.86
N ASN A 358 -30.16 14.02 -16.80
CA ASN A 358 -28.86 13.85 -16.16
C ASN A 358 -28.70 12.45 -15.56
N VAL A 359 -29.72 11.89 -14.92
CA VAL A 359 -29.70 10.50 -14.43
C VAL A 359 -29.55 9.52 -15.60
N THR A 360 -30.22 9.76 -16.72
CA THR A 360 -30.08 8.93 -17.94
C THR A 360 -28.66 9.03 -18.50
N LEU A 361 -28.13 10.24 -18.66
CA LEU A 361 -26.76 10.49 -19.13
C LEU A 361 -25.73 9.84 -18.20
N LEU A 362 -25.95 9.86 -16.89
CA LEU A 362 -25.10 9.21 -15.89
C LEU A 362 -25.10 7.68 -16.06
N CYS A 363 -26.27 7.07 -16.21
CA CYS A 363 -26.42 5.64 -16.48
C CYS A 363 -25.75 5.24 -17.81
N VAL A 364 -25.92 6.05 -18.86
CA VAL A 364 -25.23 5.89 -20.15
C VAL A 364 -23.72 5.98 -19.97
N ALA A 365 -23.21 6.98 -19.22
CA ALA A 365 -21.78 7.11 -18.95
C ALA A 365 -21.21 5.84 -18.31
N CYS A 366 -21.90 5.31 -17.30
CA CYS A 366 -21.44 4.14 -16.56
C CYS A 366 -21.41 2.89 -17.43
N THR A 367 -22.50 2.63 -18.16
CA THR A 367 -22.60 1.46 -19.04
C THR A 367 -21.58 1.50 -20.16
N VAL A 368 -21.45 2.64 -20.84
CA VAL A 368 -20.47 2.83 -21.92
C VAL A 368 -19.06 2.72 -21.38
N LYS A 369 -18.75 3.33 -20.23
CA LYS A 369 -17.40 3.28 -19.64
C LYS A 369 -17.00 1.86 -19.25
N LEU A 370 -17.92 1.09 -18.64
CA LEU A 370 -17.70 -0.32 -18.31
C LEU A 370 -17.40 -1.12 -19.57
N VAL A 371 -18.24 -1.00 -20.62
CA VAL A 371 -18.07 -1.73 -21.89
C VAL A 371 -16.78 -1.33 -22.61
N ALA A 372 -16.48 -0.04 -22.69
CA ALA A 372 -15.27 0.49 -23.31
C ALA A 372 -14.01 0.00 -22.61
N SER A 373 -14.01 0.01 -21.28
CA SER A 373 -12.87 -0.45 -20.47
C SER A 373 -12.67 -1.97 -20.57
N VAL A 374 -13.74 -2.77 -20.56
CA VAL A 374 -13.62 -4.24 -20.75
C VAL A 374 -13.12 -4.56 -22.15
N SER A 375 -13.66 -3.91 -23.17
CA SER A 375 -13.31 -4.15 -24.58
C SER A 375 -11.87 -3.78 -24.88
N SER A 376 -11.41 -2.60 -24.42
CA SER A 376 -10.02 -2.16 -24.55
C SER A 376 -9.04 -3.04 -23.77
N SER A 377 -9.41 -3.49 -22.57
CA SER A 377 -8.62 -4.42 -21.77
C SER A 377 -8.48 -5.79 -22.46
N LYS A 378 -9.56 -6.27 -23.09
CA LYS A 378 -9.56 -7.51 -23.88
C LYS A 378 -8.69 -7.40 -25.12
N TYR A 379 -8.75 -6.27 -25.82
CA TYR A 379 -7.84 -5.97 -26.92
C TYR A 379 -6.37 -5.99 -26.47
N CYS A 380 -6.09 -5.55 -25.24
CA CYS A 380 -4.78 -5.64 -24.60
C CYS A 380 -4.43 -7.04 -24.05
N LYS A 381 -5.20 -8.08 -24.38
CA LYS A 381 -4.99 -9.49 -24.00
C LYS A 381 -5.14 -9.82 -22.51
N LEU A 382 -5.92 -9.04 -21.75
CA LEU A 382 -6.23 -9.38 -20.36
C LEU A 382 -7.26 -10.54 -20.27
N PRO A 383 -7.15 -11.43 -19.27
CA PRO A 383 -8.19 -12.42 -18.99
C PRO A 383 -9.49 -11.71 -18.59
N PHE A 384 -10.64 -12.37 -18.78
CA PHE A 384 -11.93 -11.67 -18.68
C PHE A 384 -12.23 -11.14 -17.27
N LYS A 385 -11.85 -11.92 -16.24
CA LYS A 385 -12.02 -11.51 -14.85
C LYS A 385 -11.19 -10.26 -14.52
N ASP A 386 -9.94 -10.21 -14.97
CA ASP A 386 -9.06 -9.06 -14.75
C ASP A 386 -9.52 -7.84 -15.57
N ALA A 387 -10.01 -8.04 -16.79
CA ALA A 387 -10.62 -6.97 -17.59
C ALA A 387 -11.87 -6.38 -16.92
N LEU A 388 -12.72 -7.22 -16.31
CA LEU A 388 -13.89 -6.79 -15.55
C LEU A 388 -13.49 -6.09 -14.23
N ALA A 389 -12.48 -6.59 -13.53
CA ALA A 389 -11.96 -5.92 -12.33
C ALA A 389 -11.36 -4.55 -12.68
N LEU A 390 -10.61 -4.46 -13.79
CA LEU A 390 -10.03 -3.20 -14.26
C LEU A 390 -11.12 -2.19 -14.67
N SER A 391 -12.19 -2.64 -15.32
CA SER A 391 -13.28 -1.74 -15.71
C SER A 391 -14.02 -1.19 -14.49
N LEU A 392 -14.21 -1.99 -13.43
CA LEU A 392 -14.75 -1.52 -12.16
C LEU A 392 -13.83 -0.49 -11.51
N ILE A 393 -12.51 -0.73 -11.50
CA ILE A 393 -11.52 0.25 -11.01
C ILE A 393 -11.64 1.56 -11.78
N MET A 394 -11.75 1.52 -13.11
CA MET A 394 -11.90 2.73 -13.94
C MET A 394 -13.24 3.46 -13.75
N CYS A 395 -14.26 2.79 -13.17
CA CYS A 395 -15.55 3.37 -12.83
C CYS A 395 -15.65 3.86 -11.38
N SER A 396 -14.56 3.82 -10.61
CA SER A 396 -14.55 4.32 -9.24
C SER A 396 -14.90 5.81 -9.19
N LYS A 397 -15.74 6.19 -8.23
CA LYS A 397 -16.16 7.57 -7.96
C LYS A 397 -15.91 7.89 -6.48
N GLY A 398 -15.54 9.13 -6.18
CA GLY A 398 -15.12 9.50 -4.83
C GLY A 398 -15.07 11.01 -4.55
N PRO A 399 -14.08 11.49 -3.77
CA PRO A 399 -14.09 12.86 -3.27
C PRO A 399 -13.92 13.90 -4.39
N VAL A 400 -13.26 13.54 -5.49
CA VAL A 400 -13.02 14.46 -6.61
C VAL A 400 -14.31 14.76 -7.37
N GLU A 401 -15.14 13.75 -7.62
CA GLU A 401 -16.45 13.97 -8.23
C GLU A 401 -17.40 14.69 -7.26
N LEU A 402 -17.30 14.41 -5.96
CA LEU A 402 -18.12 15.06 -4.94
C LEU A 402 -17.90 16.58 -4.88
N ILE A 403 -16.64 17.07 -4.88
CA ILE A 403 -16.38 18.51 -4.95
C ILE A 403 -16.86 19.10 -6.29
N THR A 404 -16.70 18.36 -7.37
CA THR A 404 -17.05 18.83 -8.71
C THR A 404 -18.56 19.10 -8.82
N TYR A 405 -19.39 18.19 -8.29
CA TYR A 405 -20.83 18.40 -8.20
C TYR A 405 -21.21 19.49 -7.18
N THR A 406 -20.47 19.61 -6.07
CA THR A 406 -20.69 20.69 -5.09
C THR A 406 -20.46 22.06 -5.74
N MET A 407 -19.34 22.24 -6.44
CA MET A 407 -19.03 23.47 -7.18
C MET A 407 -20.08 23.77 -8.25
N SER A 408 -20.56 22.75 -8.95
CA SER A 408 -21.63 22.92 -9.96
C SER A 408 -22.94 23.43 -9.35
N THR A 409 -23.23 23.00 -8.12
CA THR A 409 -24.40 23.47 -7.36
C THR A 409 -24.19 24.91 -6.89
N ASP A 410 -22.99 25.25 -6.42
CA ASP A 410 -22.65 26.61 -5.97
C ASP A 410 -22.73 27.63 -7.14
N TYR A 411 -22.46 27.21 -8.38
CA TYR A 411 -22.65 28.02 -9.60
C TYR A 411 -24.09 28.01 -10.16
N ASN A 412 -25.06 27.41 -9.46
CA ASN A 412 -26.44 27.22 -9.91
C ASN A 412 -26.58 26.46 -11.25
N ALA A 413 -25.60 25.64 -11.62
CA ALA A 413 -25.67 24.78 -12.80
C ALA A 413 -26.44 23.47 -12.53
N VAL A 414 -26.59 23.10 -11.26
CA VAL A 414 -27.22 21.86 -10.78
C VAL A 414 -28.14 22.20 -9.62
N ASP A 415 -29.38 21.73 -9.68
CA ASP A 415 -30.33 21.88 -8.58
C ASP A 415 -29.96 20.99 -7.39
N ARG A 416 -30.35 21.38 -6.17
CA ARG A 416 -30.05 20.63 -4.93
C ARG A 416 -30.56 19.18 -4.98
N GLU A 417 -31.67 18.94 -5.67
CA GLU A 417 -32.26 17.62 -5.87
C GLU A 417 -31.37 16.71 -6.73
N LEU A 418 -30.84 17.26 -7.83
CA LEU A 418 -29.91 16.56 -8.71
C LEU A 418 -28.56 16.31 -8.01
N PHE A 419 -28.10 17.25 -7.18
CA PHE A 419 -26.95 17.05 -6.31
C PHE A 419 -27.15 15.86 -5.35
N GLY A 420 -28.32 15.75 -4.72
CA GLY A 420 -28.68 14.58 -3.90
C GLY A 420 -28.56 13.25 -4.66
N CYS A 421 -29.07 13.20 -5.90
CA CYS A 421 -28.92 12.03 -6.78
C CYS A 421 -27.44 11.70 -7.07
N PHE A 422 -26.59 12.71 -7.30
CA PHE A 422 -25.15 12.48 -7.52
C PHE A 422 -24.44 11.96 -6.27
N VAL A 423 -24.80 12.43 -5.08
CA VAL A 423 -24.24 11.91 -3.82
C VAL A 423 -24.62 10.44 -3.61
N VAL A 424 -25.88 10.07 -3.87
CA VAL A 424 -26.33 8.66 -3.81
C VAL A 424 -25.61 7.80 -4.84
N TYR A 425 -25.42 8.31 -6.05
CA TYR A 425 -24.64 7.64 -7.10
C TYR A 425 -23.19 7.38 -6.66
N ILE A 426 -22.50 8.38 -6.11
CA ILE A 426 -21.13 8.21 -5.61
C ILE A 426 -21.10 7.18 -4.49
N LEU A 427 -22.05 7.23 -3.54
CA LEU A 427 -22.17 6.25 -2.45
C LEU A 427 -22.33 4.82 -2.97
N LEU A 428 -23.16 4.63 -4.00
CA LEU A 428 -23.40 3.32 -4.61
C LEU A 428 -22.12 2.77 -5.25
N PHE A 429 -21.42 3.57 -6.06
CA PHE A 429 -20.18 3.13 -6.71
C PHE A 429 -19.03 2.93 -5.72
N ALA A 430 -18.88 3.83 -4.74
CA ALA A 430 -17.89 3.70 -3.67
C ALA A 430 -18.08 2.44 -2.82
N THR A 431 -19.28 1.87 -2.80
CA THR A 431 -19.58 0.62 -2.08
C THR A 431 -19.44 -0.61 -2.98
N ILE A 432 -20.00 -0.58 -4.19
CA ILE A 432 -20.03 -1.73 -5.11
C ILE A 432 -18.64 -2.02 -5.69
N VAL A 433 -17.88 -0.99 -6.08
CA VAL A 433 -16.60 -1.18 -6.78
C VAL A 433 -15.57 -1.93 -5.91
N PRO A 434 -15.27 -1.54 -4.65
CA PRO A 434 -14.33 -2.28 -3.81
C PRO A 434 -14.73 -3.75 -3.59
N ILE A 435 -16.02 -4.01 -3.33
CA ILE A 435 -16.56 -5.35 -3.11
C ILE A 435 -16.43 -6.19 -4.39
N GLY A 436 -16.81 -5.62 -5.54
CA GLY A 436 -16.73 -6.26 -6.84
C GLY A 436 -15.29 -6.59 -7.24
N VAL A 437 -14.36 -5.65 -7.08
CA VAL A 437 -12.93 -5.89 -7.39
C VAL A 437 -12.35 -6.96 -6.48
N LYS A 438 -12.64 -6.94 -5.17
CA LYS A 438 -12.17 -7.96 -4.22
C LYS A 438 -12.74 -9.36 -4.53
N GLY A 439 -13.98 -9.44 -5.01
CA GLY A 439 -14.61 -10.71 -5.42
C GLY A 439 -14.08 -11.25 -6.75
N LEU A 440 -13.67 -10.37 -7.68
CA LEU A 440 -13.20 -10.75 -9.01
C LEU A 440 -11.70 -11.01 -9.09
N TYR A 441 -10.91 -10.29 -8.29
CA TYR A 441 -9.46 -10.32 -8.30
C TYR A 441 -8.91 -10.79 -6.96
N ASP A 442 -8.37 -12.00 -6.95
CA ASP A 442 -7.63 -12.54 -5.82
C ASP A 442 -6.14 -12.59 -6.16
N PRO A 443 -5.28 -11.77 -5.51
CA PRO A 443 -3.84 -11.79 -5.73
C PRO A 443 -3.21 -13.14 -5.34
N SER A 444 -3.87 -13.93 -4.47
CA SER A 444 -3.38 -15.24 -4.05
C SER A 444 -3.48 -16.29 -5.15
N ARG A 445 -4.38 -16.09 -6.13
CA ARG A 445 -4.59 -17.02 -7.26
C ARG A 445 -3.36 -17.16 -8.14
N LYS A 446 -2.47 -16.16 -8.16
CA LYS A 446 -1.15 -16.25 -8.83
C LYS A 446 -0.32 -17.44 -8.29
N TYR A 447 -0.56 -17.86 -7.04
CA TYR A 447 0.20 -18.92 -6.35
C TYR A 447 -0.50 -20.30 -6.34
N ALA A 448 -1.74 -20.41 -6.83
CA ALA A 448 -2.59 -21.60 -6.63
C ALA A 448 -2.27 -22.83 -7.49
N GLY A 449 -1.39 -22.71 -8.50
CA GLY A 449 -1.07 -23.79 -9.45
C GLY A 449 0.36 -24.33 -9.35
N TYR A 450 1.03 -24.12 -8.23
CA TYR A 450 2.49 -24.27 -8.17
C TYR A 450 2.97 -25.62 -7.65
N GLN A 451 4.00 -26.17 -8.29
CA GLN A 451 4.69 -27.40 -7.89
C GLN A 451 5.40 -27.22 -6.53
N ASN A 452 5.60 -28.31 -5.80
CA ASN A 452 6.39 -28.32 -4.56
C ASN A 452 7.82 -27.82 -4.86
N ARG A 453 8.15 -26.65 -4.34
CA ARG A 453 9.47 -26.02 -4.41
C ARG A 453 10.02 -25.83 -3.02
N ASN A 454 10.72 -26.87 -2.61
CA ASN A 454 11.46 -26.92 -1.38
C ASN A 454 12.83 -27.56 -1.67
N ILE A 455 13.78 -27.32 -0.78
CA ILE A 455 15.16 -27.81 -0.84
C ILE A 455 15.18 -29.33 -0.82
N MET A 456 14.28 -29.97 -0.06
CA MET A 456 14.22 -31.42 0.07
C MET A 456 13.94 -32.14 -1.26
N HIS A 457 13.15 -31.54 -2.16
CA HIS A 457 12.76 -32.15 -3.45
C HIS A 457 13.60 -31.67 -4.64
N LEU A 458 14.67 -30.90 -4.43
CA LEU A 458 15.64 -30.57 -5.49
C LEU A 458 16.31 -31.86 -5.98
N ASN A 459 16.28 -32.10 -7.29
CA ASN A 459 16.76 -33.34 -7.86
C ASN A 459 18.30 -33.42 -7.81
N ARG A 460 18.80 -34.57 -7.37
CA ARG A 460 20.17 -34.78 -6.83
C ARG A 460 21.34 -34.55 -7.79
N PHE A 461 21.09 -34.41 -9.08
CA PHE A 461 22.11 -34.51 -10.12
C PHE A 461 22.16 -33.32 -11.08
N ASN A 462 21.25 -32.35 -11.01
CA ASN A 462 21.23 -31.22 -11.97
C ASN A 462 20.44 -29.97 -11.55
N ASP A 463 19.78 -29.96 -10.37
CA ASP A 463 18.96 -28.81 -10.00
C ASP A 463 19.77 -27.74 -9.24
N GLU A 464 19.90 -26.58 -9.87
CA GLU A 464 20.54 -25.38 -9.32
C GLU A 464 19.75 -24.88 -8.09
N LEU A 465 20.45 -24.52 -7.01
CA LEU A 465 19.77 -23.90 -5.87
C LEU A 465 19.51 -22.43 -6.17
N ARG A 466 18.24 -22.09 -6.46
CA ARG A 466 17.78 -20.73 -6.72
C ARG A 466 17.36 -20.06 -5.41
N LEU A 467 18.17 -19.11 -4.95
CA LEU A 467 18.00 -18.36 -3.71
C LEU A 467 17.47 -16.96 -4.01
N LEU A 468 16.47 -16.52 -3.25
CA LEU A 468 16.08 -15.11 -3.20
C LEU A 468 16.56 -14.52 -1.87
N ALA A 469 17.59 -13.69 -1.90
CA ALA A 469 18.12 -13.04 -0.71
C ALA A 469 17.57 -11.61 -0.60
N CYS A 470 16.78 -11.34 0.44
CA CYS A 470 16.22 -10.01 0.68
C CYS A 470 17.19 -9.16 1.49
N ILE A 471 17.37 -7.90 1.10
CA ILE A 471 18.21 -6.94 1.82
C ILE A 471 17.37 -5.69 2.11
N HIS A 472 17.37 -5.27 3.38
CA HIS A 472 16.75 -4.02 3.84
C HIS A 472 17.76 -2.95 4.21
N GLN A 473 18.94 -3.36 4.68
CA GLN A 473 19.95 -2.49 5.27
C GLN A 473 21.34 -2.97 4.83
N HIS A 474 22.33 -2.07 4.90
CA HIS A 474 23.69 -2.37 4.46
C HIS A 474 24.39 -3.40 5.35
N GLU A 475 24.07 -3.44 6.65
CA GLU A 475 24.61 -4.43 7.60
C GLU A 475 24.29 -5.87 7.19
N ASN A 476 23.11 -6.10 6.60
CA ASN A 476 22.67 -7.43 6.18
C ASN A 476 23.49 -8.02 5.01
N VAL A 477 24.25 -7.19 4.28
CA VAL A 477 24.97 -7.59 3.06
C VAL A 477 26.02 -8.65 3.38
N ASN A 478 26.89 -8.39 4.35
CA ASN A 478 27.98 -9.30 4.68
C ASN A 478 27.45 -10.58 5.33
N ALA A 479 26.50 -10.43 6.26
CA ALA A 479 25.79 -11.52 6.92
C ALA A 479 25.24 -12.54 5.91
N ILE A 480 24.52 -12.07 4.89
CA ILE A 480 23.96 -12.91 3.84
C ILE A 480 25.06 -13.51 2.96
N ILE A 481 26.08 -12.73 2.56
CA ILE A 481 27.22 -13.26 1.79
C ILE A 481 27.91 -14.39 2.57
N HIS A 482 28.04 -14.29 3.89
CA HIS A 482 28.59 -15.36 4.72
C HIS A 482 27.74 -16.62 4.69
N LEU A 483 26.43 -16.49 4.87
CA LEU A 483 25.52 -17.64 4.78
C LEU A 483 25.55 -18.31 3.40
N LEU A 484 25.66 -17.50 2.33
CA LEU A 484 25.78 -18.00 0.96
C LEU A 484 27.09 -18.76 0.72
N ASN A 485 28.21 -18.28 1.29
CA ASN A 485 29.48 -19.02 1.27
C ASN A 485 29.38 -20.35 2.02
N LEU A 486 28.75 -20.36 3.21
CA LEU A 486 28.54 -21.58 4.00
C LEU A 486 27.66 -22.62 3.29
N SER A 487 26.81 -22.17 2.35
CA SER A 487 25.99 -23.06 1.51
C SER A 487 26.82 -23.92 0.53
N CYS A 488 28.14 -23.70 0.47
CA CYS A 488 29.13 -24.40 -0.36
C CYS A 488 28.74 -24.48 -1.85
N PRO A 489 28.86 -23.38 -2.61
CA PRO A 489 28.67 -23.42 -4.05
C PRO A 489 29.77 -24.28 -4.70
N THR A 490 29.40 -25.29 -5.46
CA THR A 490 30.34 -26.13 -6.22
C THR A 490 29.89 -26.24 -7.67
N ILE A 491 30.78 -26.68 -8.57
CA ILE A 491 30.45 -26.87 -10.00
C ILE A 491 29.31 -27.89 -10.17
N GLU A 492 29.27 -28.91 -9.32
CA GLU A 492 28.19 -29.91 -9.32
C GLU A 492 26.87 -29.37 -8.72
N ASN A 493 26.96 -28.40 -7.82
CA ASN A 493 25.83 -27.83 -7.10
C ASN A 493 25.89 -26.29 -7.16
N PRO A 494 25.68 -25.68 -8.34
CA PRO A 494 25.75 -24.23 -8.48
C PRO A 494 24.62 -23.54 -7.71
N ILE A 495 24.87 -22.31 -7.30
CA ILE A 495 23.93 -21.45 -6.58
C ILE A 495 23.59 -20.23 -7.45
N ILE A 496 22.31 -20.02 -7.69
CA ILE A 496 21.83 -18.79 -8.32
C ILE A 496 21.25 -17.89 -7.23
N VAL A 497 21.81 -16.71 -7.07
CA VAL A 497 21.39 -15.72 -6.08
C VAL A 497 20.66 -14.58 -6.77
N HIS A 498 19.35 -14.53 -6.58
CA HIS A 498 18.55 -13.35 -6.88
C HIS A 498 18.60 -12.43 -5.66
N LEU A 499 19.34 -11.34 -5.78
CA LEU A 499 19.44 -10.35 -4.73
C LEU A 499 18.28 -9.37 -4.84
N PHE A 500 17.56 -9.14 -3.74
CA PHE A 500 16.42 -8.24 -3.73
C PHE A 500 16.54 -7.16 -2.67
N HIS A 501 16.96 -5.97 -3.11
CA HIS A 501 17.02 -4.79 -2.25
C HIS A 501 15.64 -4.15 -2.14
N LEU A 502 15.07 -4.17 -0.94
CA LEU A 502 13.75 -3.63 -0.63
C LEU A 502 13.92 -2.27 0.07
N ILE A 503 13.45 -1.23 -0.59
CA ILE A 503 13.49 0.14 -0.09
C ILE A 503 12.05 0.59 0.16
N GLU A 504 11.78 1.16 1.34
CA GLU A 504 10.47 1.76 1.62
C GLU A 504 10.19 2.90 0.66
N LEU A 505 8.94 2.98 0.16
CA LEU A 505 8.47 4.03 -0.74
C LEU A 505 7.64 5.07 0.01
N PRO A 506 8.26 6.07 0.65
CA PRO A 506 7.53 7.24 1.08
C PRO A 506 7.27 8.14 -0.15
N GLY A 507 6.00 8.50 -0.38
CA GLY A 507 5.63 9.55 -1.35
C GLY A 507 5.55 9.19 -2.83
N ARG A 508 5.30 7.93 -3.22
CA ARG A 508 4.79 7.57 -4.56
C ARG A 508 3.68 6.52 -4.46
N PHE A 509 2.76 6.52 -5.42
CA PHE A 509 1.74 5.45 -5.52
C PHE A 509 2.21 4.22 -6.30
N ALA A 510 3.20 4.40 -7.18
CA ALA A 510 3.71 3.34 -8.05
C ALA A 510 4.98 2.72 -7.48
N PRO A 511 5.00 1.39 -7.22
CA PRO A 511 6.23 0.72 -6.84
C PRO A 511 7.21 0.71 -8.03
N ILE A 512 8.51 0.81 -7.72
CA ILE A 512 9.55 0.82 -8.73
C ILE A 512 10.29 -0.52 -8.67
N PHE A 513 10.23 -1.29 -9.76
CA PHE A 513 11.05 -2.48 -9.93
C PHE A 513 12.19 -2.23 -10.93
N ILE A 514 13.43 -2.43 -10.48
CA ILE A 514 14.65 -2.23 -11.26
C ILE A 514 15.40 -3.56 -11.33
N SER A 515 15.74 -3.99 -12.55
CA SER A 515 16.65 -5.10 -12.82
C SER A 515 17.97 -4.51 -13.32
N HIS A 516 19.06 -4.78 -12.59
CA HIS A 516 20.36 -4.16 -12.84
C HIS A 516 21.16 -4.84 -13.95
N LYS A 517 20.79 -6.05 -14.39
CA LYS A 517 21.49 -6.80 -15.44
C LYS A 517 21.26 -6.26 -16.87
N ARG A 518 20.17 -5.51 -17.10
CA ARG A 518 19.74 -5.07 -18.44
C ARG A 518 20.03 -3.59 -18.76
N GLN A 519 20.54 -2.80 -17.81
CA GLN A 519 20.83 -1.38 -18.03
C GLN A 519 22.33 -1.14 -18.19
N ASN A 520 22.84 -1.25 -19.43
CA ASN A 520 24.13 -0.65 -19.84
C ASN A 520 24.05 0.89 -19.96
N ASN A 521 23.03 1.52 -19.38
CA ASN A 521 22.80 2.96 -19.54
C ASN A 521 23.49 3.73 -18.40
N PRO A 522 24.50 4.58 -18.68
CA PRO A 522 25.24 5.36 -17.67
C PRO A 522 24.41 6.48 -17.01
N PHE A 523 23.08 6.55 -17.25
CA PHE A 523 22.21 7.65 -16.84
C PHE A 523 21.37 7.40 -15.57
N ASP A 524 21.32 6.19 -15.00
CA ASP A 524 20.64 5.95 -13.72
C ASP A 524 21.62 6.14 -12.53
N LYS A 525 21.94 7.41 -12.24
CA LYS A 525 22.69 7.85 -11.04
C LYS A 525 21.84 7.76 -9.75
N ARG A 526 21.27 6.59 -9.44
CA ARG A 526 20.65 6.36 -8.11
C ARG A 526 21.62 5.51 -7.28
N SER A 527 22.28 6.13 -6.29
CA SER A 527 23.38 5.54 -5.50
C SER A 527 22.94 4.49 -4.48
N TYR A 528 21.62 4.36 -4.21
CA TYR A 528 21.10 3.60 -3.07
C TYR A 528 21.55 2.12 -3.01
N SER A 529 21.68 1.44 -4.14
CA SER A 529 22.05 0.01 -4.16
C SER A 529 23.49 -0.24 -4.63
N ARG A 530 24.27 0.80 -4.94
CA ARG A 530 25.56 0.62 -5.64
C ARG A 530 26.58 -0.15 -4.81
N HIS A 531 26.64 0.13 -3.51
CA HIS A 531 27.51 -0.59 -2.58
C HIS A 531 27.11 -2.06 -2.44
N ILE A 532 25.80 -2.32 -2.36
CA ILE A 532 25.23 -3.67 -2.30
C ILE A 532 25.58 -4.45 -3.59
N ILE A 533 25.29 -3.88 -4.75
CA ILE A 533 25.60 -4.50 -6.05
C ILE A 533 27.09 -4.80 -6.15
N HIS A 534 27.97 -3.85 -5.80
CA HIS A 534 29.41 -4.05 -5.85
C HIS A 534 29.91 -5.15 -4.90
N ALA A 535 29.31 -5.29 -3.72
CA ALA A 535 29.66 -6.37 -2.79
C ALA A 535 29.30 -7.75 -3.35
N PHE A 536 28.14 -7.87 -3.99
CA PHE A 536 27.70 -9.12 -4.60
C PHE A 536 28.38 -9.41 -5.95
N ASP A 537 28.74 -8.40 -6.74
CA ASP A 537 29.61 -8.56 -7.91
C ASP A 537 30.99 -9.10 -7.50
N LYS A 538 31.51 -8.65 -6.36
CA LYS A 538 32.76 -9.18 -5.80
C LYS A 538 32.59 -10.65 -5.39
N PHE A 539 31.48 -10.98 -4.74
CA PHE A 539 31.15 -12.36 -4.33
C PHE A 539 31.02 -13.31 -5.54
N GLU A 540 30.40 -12.86 -6.64
CA GLU A 540 30.30 -13.61 -7.88
C GLU A 540 31.69 -13.88 -8.49
N ARG A 541 32.57 -12.87 -8.53
CA ARG A 541 33.95 -13.02 -9.03
C ARG A 541 34.81 -13.94 -8.16
N GLU A 542 34.59 -13.95 -6.85
CA GLU A 542 35.31 -14.85 -5.93
C GLU A 542 34.90 -16.32 -6.11
N ASN A 543 33.72 -16.59 -6.66
CA ASN A 543 33.15 -17.93 -6.84
C ASN A 543 32.81 -18.22 -8.31
N ASP A 544 33.65 -17.74 -9.22
CA ASP A 544 33.40 -17.80 -10.67
C ASP A 544 33.10 -19.23 -11.16
N GLY A 545 32.08 -19.36 -12.00
CA GLY A 545 31.59 -20.65 -12.50
C GLY A 545 30.75 -21.49 -11.53
N THR A 546 30.58 -21.08 -10.27
CA THR A 546 29.77 -21.81 -9.26
C THR A 546 28.60 -21.00 -8.70
N VAL A 547 28.74 -19.67 -8.68
CA VAL A 547 27.69 -18.74 -8.24
C VAL A 547 27.32 -17.81 -9.38
N TYR A 548 26.02 -17.60 -9.57
CA TYR A 548 25.50 -16.61 -10.50
C TYR A 548 24.61 -15.61 -9.76
N VAL A 549 24.87 -14.31 -9.90
CA VAL A 549 24.12 -13.26 -9.19
C VAL A 549 23.26 -12.42 -10.13
N GLU A 550 22.03 -12.14 -9.71
CA GLU A 550 21.15 -11.18 -10.38
C GLU A 550 20.54 -10.20 -9.37
N CYS A 551 20.86 -8.91 -9.51
CA CYS A 551 20.40 -7.88 -8.58
C CYS A 551 19.11 -7.20 -9.03
N PHE A 552 18.18 -7.09 -8.09
CA PHE A 552 16.90 -6.40 -8.21
C PHE A 552 16.73 -5.37 -7.10
N THR A 553 16.04 -4.27 -7.40
CA THR A 553 15.62 -3.29 -6.39
C THR A 553 14.13 -3.04 -6.54
N ALA A 554 13.39 -3.20 -5.45
CA ALA A 554 11.99 -2.78 -5.34
C ALA A 554 11.88 -1.61 -4.37
N VAL A 555 11.22 -0.54 -4.81
CA VAL A 555 10.83 0.57 -3.95
C VAL A 555 9.32 0.52 -3.79
N SER A 556 8.83 0.09 -2.63
CA SER A 556 7.40 -0.19 -2.38
C SER A 556 6.97 0.18 -0.95
N PRO A 557 5.68 0.44 -0.69
CA PRO A 557 5.19 0.62 0.69
C PRO A 557 5.30 -0.67 1.50
N CYS A 558 5.66 -0.58 2.79
CA CYS A 558 5.87 -1.76 3.66
C CYS A 558 4.66 -2.70 3.74
N THR A 559 3.44 -2.16 3.62
CA THR A 559 2.19 -2.95 3.65
C THR A 559 2.04 -3.93 2.50
N VAL A 560 2.81 -3.77 1.41
CA VAL A 560 2.70 -4.57 0.18
C VAL A 560 4.03 -5.18 -0.29
N MET A 561 5.15 -4.87 0.37
CA MET A 561 6.48 -5.40 0.04
C MET A 561 6.53 -6.94 0.01
N HIS A 562 5.75 -7.62 0.85
CA HIS A 562 5.70 -9.08 0.88
C HIS A 562 5.22 -9.66 -0.45
N ASN A 563 4.30 -8.98 -1.13
CA ASN A 563 3.83 -9.40 -2.45
C ASN A 563 4.95 -9.29 -3.49
N ASP A 564 5.84 -8.30 -3.38
CA ASP A 564 6.96 -8.14 -4.30
C ASP A 564 7.99 -9.26 -4.12
N VAL A 565 8.28 -9.62 -2.85
CA VAL A 565 9.15 -10.76 -2.50
C VAL A 565 8.59 -12.05 -3.07
N CYS A 566 7.32 -12.37 -2.78
CA CYS A 566 6.69 -13.59 -3.26
C CYS A 566 6.55 -13.62 -4.79
N THR A 567 6.27 -12.47 -5.41
CA THR A 567 6.18 -12.36 -6.88
C THR A 567 7.53 -12.60 -7.52
N LEU A 568 8.60 -11.97 -7.02
CA LEU A 568 9.94 -12.19 -7.56
C LEU A 568 10.41 -13.63 -7.36
N ALA A 569 10.13 -14.21 -6.19
CA ALA A 569 10.41 -15.62 -5.91
C ALA A 569 9.71 -16.54 -6.92
N LEU A 570 8.45 -16.25 -7.26
CA LEU A 570 7.70 -17.01 -8.25
C LEU A 570 8.25 -16.81 -9.67
N ASP A 571 8.46 -15.55 -10.09
CA ASP A 571 8.91 -15.20 -11.43
C ASP A 571 10.32 -15.74 -11.72
N LYS A 572 11.20 -15.74 -10.71
CA LYS A 572 12.58 -16.29 -10.78
C LYS A 572 12.69 -17.73 -10.36
N THR A 573 11.57 -18.36 -10.07
CA THR A 573 11.50 -19.76 -9.69
C THR A 573 12.40 -20.15 -8.52
N ALA A 574 12.48 -19.29 -7.51
CA ALA A 574 13.27 -19.53 -6.31
C ALA A 574 12.76 -20.75 -5.55
N SER A 575 13.69 -21.52 -4.99
CA SER A 575 13.41 -22.69 -4.14
C SER A 575 13.57 -22.37 -2.65
N PHE A 576 14.26 -21.27 -2.33
CA PHE A 576 14.46 -20.82 -0.96
C PHE A 576 14.56 -19.29 -0.89
N ILE A 577 13.85 -18.66 0.06
CA ILE A 577 13.91 -17.22 0.33
C ILE A 577 14.65 -17.00 1.64
N ILE A 578 15.64 -16.10 1.66
CA ILE A 578 16.35 -15.69 2.87
C ILE A 578 15.89 -14.28 3.24
N LEU A 579 15.34 -14.14 4.45
CA LEU A 579 14.91 -12.88 5.03
C LEU A 579 15.83 -12.53 6.21
N PRO A 580 16.35 -11.30 6.30
CA PRO A 580 17.07 -10.87 7.49
C PRO A 580 16.07 -10.67 8.64
N PHE A 581 16.56 -10.85 9.87
CA PHE A 581 15.76 -10.57 11.05
C PHE A 581 15.55 -9.07 11.27
N HIS A 582 14.50 -8.74 12.01
CA HIS A 582 14.08 -7.36 12.22
C HIS A 582 14.86 -6.62 13.31
N ILE A 583 15.69 -7.35 14.06
CA ILE A 583 16.58 -6.82 15.10
C ILE A 583 18.01 -6.94 14.61
N THR A 584 18.80 -5.88 14.83
CA THR A 584 20.24 -5.90 14.67
C THR A 584 20.92 -5.74 16.02
N TRP A 585 22.04 -6.42 16.20
CA TRP A 585 22.82 -6.41 17.44
C TRP A 585 24.16 -5.73 17.22
N THR A 586 24.58 -4.98 18.23
CA THR A 586 25.95 -4.49 18.35
C THR A 586 26.91 -5.65 18.65
N MET A 587 28.19 -5.42 18.43
CA MET A 587 29.26 -6.39 18.70
C MET A 587 29.31 -6.85 20.17
N ASP A 588 28.79 -6.05 21.09
CA ASP A 588 28.74 -6.34 22.53
C ASP A 588 27.48 -7.12 22.93
N GLY A 589 26.64 -7.51 21.97
CA GLY A 589 25.40 -8.27 22.19
C GLY A 589 24.17 -7.43 22.56
N TYR A 590 24.31 -6.10 22.65
CA TYR A 590 23.16 -5.21 22.86
C TYR A 590 22.39 -4.96 21.58
N ILE A 591 21.07 -4.80 21.71
CA ILE A 591 20.18 -4.46 20.59
C ILE A 591 20.51 -3.05 20.09
N GLU A 592 20.91 -2.94 18.83
CA GLU A 592 21.19 -1.65 18.19
C GLU A 592 19.90 -1.02 17.66
N ARG A 593 19.08 -1.83 16.98
CA ARG A 593 17.88 -1.35 16.30
C ARG A 593 16.82 -2.44 16.19
N VAL A 594 15.56 -2.01 16.29
CA VAL A 594 14.38 -2.84 16.07
C VAL A 594 13.54 -2.21 14.96
N ASP A 595 13.28 -2.96 13.89
CA ASP A 595 12.47 -2.52 12.75
C ASP A 595 11.14 -3.28 12.66
N ASN A 596 10.08 -2.69 13.23
CA ASN A 596 8.75 -3.30 13.23
C ASN A 596 8.17 -3.49 11.81
N ASN A 597 8.60 -2.70 10.81
CA ASN A 597 8.12 -2.87 9.44
C ASN A 597 8.69 -4.15 8.81
N VAL A 598 9.97 -4.44 9.07
CA VAL A 598 10.61 -5.71 8.66
C VAL A 598 9.94 -6.90 9.36
N ARG A 599 9.57 -6.75 10.63
CA ARG A 599 8.83 -7.79 11.36
C ARG A 599 7.49 -8.14 10.70
N ILE A 600 6.69 -7.12 10.37
CA ILE A 600 5.40 -7.28 9.67
C ILE A 600 5.60 -7.91 8.29
N LEU A 601 6.64 -7.48 7.56
CA LEU A 601 7.02 -8.05 6.27
C LEU A 601 7.35 -9.55 6.38
N ASN A 602 8.24 -9.93 7.29
CA ASN A 602 8.65 -11.32 7.50
C ASN A 602 7.45 -12.21 7.81
N TYR A 603 6.54 -11.74 8.68
CA TYR A 603 5.32 -12.46 9.02
C TYR A 603 4.39 -12.66 7.80
N ASN A 604 4.24 -11.63 6.95
CA ASN A 604 3.41 -11.71 5.76
C ASN A 604 4.02 -12.61 4.66
N VAL A 605 5.35 -12.62 4.51
CA VAL A 605 6.06 -13.51 3.59
C VAL A 605 5.96 -14.96 4.07
N LEU A 606 6.16 -15.22 5.38
CA LEU A 606 6.03 -16.55 5.99
C LEU A 606 4.69 -17.23 5.70
N LYS A 607 3.60 -16.45 5.60
CA LYS A 607 2.25 -16.95 5.30
C LYS A 607 1.98 -17.24 3.83
N ARG A 608 2.73 -16.63 2.91
CA ARG A 608 2.37 -16.56 1.48
C ARG A 608 3.46 -17.02 0.52
N ALA A 609 4.65 -17.36 0.99
CA ALA A 609 5.76 -17.64 0.08
C ALA A 609 5.48 -18.87 -0.81
N PRO A 610 5.89 -18.82 -2.08
CA PRO A 610 5.73 -19.93 -3.02
C PRO A 610 6.78 -21.04 -2.85
N CYS A 611 7.71 -20.92 -1.90
CA CYS A 611 8.78 -21.88 -1.64
C CYS A 611 9.21 -21.83 -0.16
N SER A 612 10.21 -22.63 0.22
CA SER A 612 10.75 -22.63 1.58
C SER A 612 11.39 -21.28 1.95
N ILE A 613 11.39 -20.93 3.23
CA ILE A 613 11.82 -19.61 3.72
C ILE A 613 12.76 -19.81 4.89
N GLY A 614 13.84 -19.04 4.95
CA GLY A 614 14.74 -18.91 6.08
C GLY A 614 14.73 -17.50 6.64
N ILE A 615 14.54 -17.34 7.96
CA ILE A 615 14.84 -16.09 8.65
C ILE A 615 16.25 -16.22 9.23
N PHE A 616 17.13 -15.31 8.82
CA PHE A 616 18.52 -15.29 9.22
C PHE A 616 18.78 -14.19 10.24
N ILE A 617 19.35 -14.60 11.37
CA ILE A 617 19.72 -13.77 12.51
C ILE A 617 21.23 -13.79 12.59
N ASP A 618 21.85 -12.65 12.33
CA ASP A 618 23.30 -12.50 12.45
C ASP A 618 23.66 -11.81 13.76
N ARG A 619 24.55 -12.45 14.53
CA ARG A 619 25.10 -11.92 15.78
C ARG A 619 26.60 -11.60 15.68
N GLY A 620 27.14 -11.51 14.46
CA GLY A 620 28.46 -10.93 14.18
C GLY A 620 29.67 -11.86 14.37
N LYS A 621 29.54 -13.05 14.99
CA LYS A 621 30.66 -14.02 15.11
C LYS A 621 31.19 -14.48 13.75
N LEU A 622 30.32 -14.63 12.75
CA LEU A 622 30.72 -15.13 11.42
C LEU A 622 31.73 -14.22 10.70
N GLU A 623 31.62 -12.89 10.87
CA GLU A 623 32.57 -11.95 10.25
C GLU A 623 33.98 -12.06 10.86
N HIS A 624 34.07 -12.26 12.19
CA HIS A 624 35.33 -12.39 12.90
C HIS A 624 36.14 -13.61 12.46
N ILE A 625 35.48 -14.74 12.20
CA ILE A 625 36.15 -15.96 11.74
C ILE A 625 36.75 -15.73 10.35
N ARG A 626 36.03 -15.07 9.42
CA ARG A 626 36.60 -14.72 8.11
C ARG A 626 37.78 -13.75 8.22
N ALA A 627 37.69 -12.75 9.09
CA ALA A 627 38.79 -11.82 9.32
C ALA A 627 40.03 -12.54 9.88
N ARG A 628 39.84 -13.53 10.77
CA ARG A 628 40.91 -14.41 11.28
C ARG A 628 41.49 -15.35 10.22
N MET A 629 40.65 -15.90 9.35
CA MET A 629 41.11 -16.73 8.22
C MET A 629 41.89 -15.91 7.18
N SER A 630 41.56 -14.64 7.01
CA SER A 630 42.23 -13.75 6.06
C SER A 630 43.58 -13.24 6.58
N SER A 631 43.80 -13.26 7.90
CA SER A 631 44.99 -12.70 8.56
C SER A 631 45.96 -13.74 9.14
N SER A 632 45.52 -14.97 9.41
CA SER A 632 46.36 -16.05 9.96
C SER A 632 46.40 -17.28 9.04
N ARG A 633 47.55 -17.98 8.98
CA ARG A 633 47.70 -19.27 8.26
C ARG A 633 47.01 -20.45 8.99
N MET A 634 46.03 -20.17 9.86
CA MET A 634 45.34 -21.18 10.66
C MET A 634 44.02 -21.56 9.98
N THR A 635 43.80 -22.86 9.80
CA THR A 635 42.56 -23.44 9.28
C THR A 635 41.51 -23.46 10.40
N SER A 636 40.87 -22.33 10.69
CA SER A 636 39.69 -22.35 11.56
C SER A 636 38.53 -23.01 10.82
N SER A 637 37.90 -24.00 11.44
CA SER A 637 36.64 -24.59 10.98
C SER A 637 35.45 -23.75 11.45
N TYR A 638 34.32 -23.85 10.75
CA TYR A 638 33.03 -23.32 11.15
C TYR A 638 32.23 -24.43 11.81
N SER A 639 31.78 -24.21 13.03
CA SER A 639 30.96 -25.15 13.78
C SER A 639 29.48 -24.87 13.53
N VAL A 640 28.78 -25.81 12.89
CA VAL A 640 27.37 -25.68 12.51
C VAL A 640 26.55 -26.75 13.24
N CYS A 641 25.46 -26.35 13.89
CA CYS A 641 24.54 -27.27 14.55
C CYS A 641 23.15 -27.26 13.90
N VAL A 642 22.56 -28.44 13.70
CA VAL A 642 21.15 -28.60 13.30
C VAL A 642 20.40 -29.27 14.43
N ILE A 643 19.35 -28.62 14.93
CA ILE A 643 18.45 -29.23 15.91
C ILE A 643 17.30 -29.90 15.18
N PHE A 644 17.10 -31.20 15.44
CA PHE A 644 16.09 -32.01 14.77
C PHE A 644 15.17 -32.68 15.79
N LEU A 645 13.91 -32.24 15.86
CA LEU A 645 12.86 -32.86 16.68
C LEU A 645 11.89 -33.70 15.82
N GLY A 646 11.83 -33.42 14.52
CA GLY A 646 11.03 -34.14 13.51
C GLY A 646 9.86 -33.31 12.96
N GLY A 647 9.52 -33.49 11.68
CA GLY A 647 8.50 -32.70 10.98
C GLY A 647 9.05 -31.98 9.76
N LYS A 648 8.14 -31.36 9.00
CA LYS A 648 8.40 -30.74 7.68
C LYS A 648 9.53 -29.71 7.70
N ASP A 649 9.52 -28.79 8.66
CA ASP A 649 10.48 -27.70 8.76
C ASP A 649 11.89 -28.21 9.13
N ASP A 650 11.99 -29.16 10.07
CA ASP A 650 13.26 -29.74 10.50
C ASP A 650 13.90 -30.58 9.37
N ARG A 651 13.09 -31.31 8.59
CA ARG A 651 13.56 -32.04 7.40
C ARG A 651 14.14 -31.12 6.35
N GLU A 652 13.51 -29.97 6.14
CA GLU A 652 14.00 -28.93 5.24
C GLU A 652 15.32 -28.33 5.75
N ALA A 653 15.40 -28.05 7.05
CA ALA A 653 16.61 -27.54 7.70
C ALA A 653 17.80 -28.51 7.56
N LEU A 654 17.58 -29.80 7.83
CA LEU A 654 18.59 -30.84 7.66
C LEU A 654 19.03 -30.99 6.19
N SER A 655 18.09 -30.85 5.25
CA SER A 655 18.38 -30.90 3.81
C SER A 655 19.27 -29.72 3.37
N TYR A 656 19.06 -28.53 3.92
CA TYR A 656 19.92 -27.37 3.67
C TYR A 656 21.32 -27.56 4.29
N ALA A 657 21.40 -27.99 5.54
CA ALA A 657 22.66 -28.23 6.24
C ALA A 657 23.52 -29.31 5.58
N LYS A 658 22.89 -30.35 5.03
CA LYS A 658 23.57 -31.40 4.25
C LYS A 658 24.40 -30.84 3.08
N ARG A 659 24.01 -29.71 2.51
CA ARG A 659 24.76 -29.05 1.43
C ARG A 659 26.06 -28.40 1.94
N MET A 660 26.05 -27.91 3.19
CA MET A 660 27.20 -27.24 3.80
C MET A 660 28.37 -28.20 4.05
N VAL A 661 28.09 -29.50 4.27
CA VAL A 661 29.11 -30.55 4.50
C VAL A 661 30.15 -30.64 3.38
N LYS A 662 29.80 -30.22 2.15
CA LYS A 662 30.73 -30.21 1.02
C LYS A 662 31.88 -29.21 1.20
N ASP A 663 31.73 -28.19 2.05
CA ASP A 663 32.83 -27.27 2.36
C ASP A 663 33.74 -27.93 3.41
N LEU A 664 35.03 -28.10 3.08
CA LEU A 664 36.03 -28.70 3.96
C LEU A 664 36.22 -27.96 5.28
N ARG A 665 35.79 -26.70 5.37
CA ARG A 665 35.89 -25.86 6.57
C ARG A 665 34.73 -26.06 7.53
N VAL A 666 33.65 -26.73 7.13
CA VAL A 666 32.46 -26.87 7.97
C VAL A 666 32.52 -28.16 8.78
N GLU A 667 32.29 -28.05 10.08
CA GLU A 667 32.01 -29.14 11.01
C GLU A 667 30.52 -29.12 11.34
N LEU A 668 29.81 -30.19 10.99
CA LEU A 668 28.35 -30.26 11.14
C LEU A 668 27.97 -31.21 12.27
N THR A 669 27.28 -30.70 13.28
CA THR A 669 26.67 -31.51 14.34
C THR A 669 25.15 -31.54 14.16
N VAL A 670 24.56 -32.73 14.04
CA VAL A 670 23.10 -32.90 14.04
C VAL A 670 22.67 -33.42 15.40
N LEU A 671 21.98 -32.58 16.17
CA LEU A 671 21.45 -32.89 17.49
C LEU A 671 19.97 -33.28 17.37
N ARG A 672 19.68 -34.58 17.50
CA ARG A 672 18.31 -35.10 17.46
C ARG A 672 17.71 -35.18 18.85
N LEU A 673 16.71 -34.35 19.13
CA LEU A 673 16.01 -34.33 20.43
C LEU A 673 14.77 -35.23 20.37
N LYS A 674 14.83 -36.38 21.04
CA LYS A 674 13.75 -37.37 21.07
C LYS A 674 12.81 -37.14 22.26
N ALA A 675 11.52 -37.33 22.02
CA ALA A 675 10.52 -37.39 23.08
C ALA A 675 10.65 -38.71 23.88
N PRO A 676 10.12 -38.79 25.11
CA PRO A 676 10.07 -40.03 25.89
C PRO A 676 9.36 -41.19 25.15
N GLU A 677 9.78 -42.43 25.41
CA GLU A 677 9.31 -43.63 24.69
C GLU A 677 7.78 -43.80 24.70
N ASP A 678 7.14 -43.44 25.82
CA ASP A 678 5.67 -43.49 25.97
C ASP A 678 4.92 -42.58 25.00
N TYR A 679 5.52 -41.45 24.62
CA TYR A 679 4.95 -40.51 23.66
C TYR A 679 5.27 -40.92 22.22
N GLN A 680 6.47 -41.47 21.97
CA GLN A 680 6.86 -41.99 20.65
C GLN A 680 5.91 -43.10 20.17
N ASN A 681 5.48 -43.96 21.07
CA ASN A 681 4.55 -45.04 20.73
C ASN A 681 3.15 -44.52 20.36
N ARG A 682 2.69 -43.42 20.97
CA ARG A 682 1.43 -42.75 20.60
C ARG A 682 1.53 -41.96 19.30
N SER A 683 2.64 -41.24 19.08
CA SER A 683 2.85 -40.43 17.88
C SER A 683 3.02 -41.28 16.63
N LYS A 684 3.71 -42.44 16.73
CA LYS A 684 3.79 -43.46 15.68
C LYS A 684 2.40 -43.98 15.26
N LEU A 685 1.45 -44.04 16.20
CA LEU A 685 0.08 -44.49 15.93
C LEU A 685 -0.77 -43.40 15.25
N HIS A 686 -0.55 -42.12 15.58
CA HIS A 686 -1.36 -40.99 15.10
C HIS A 686 -0.89 -40.38 13.78
N ASN A 687 0.44 -40.32 13.53
CA ASN A 687 1.05 -39.70 12.34
C ASN A 687 2.17 -40.59 11.74
N SER A 688 1.84 -41.83 11.39
CA SER A 688 2.79 -42.82 10.86
C SER A 688 3.61 -42.30 9.65
N TRP A 689 3.00 -41.56 8.73
CA TRP A 689 3.67 -41.05 7.53
C TRP A 689 4.73 -39.98 7.80
N GLU A 690 4.46 -39.02 8.69
CA GLU A 690 5.44 -37.97 9.04
C GLU A 690 6.66 -38.58 9.74
N TYR A 691 6.42 -39.54 10.65
CA TYR A 691 7.50 -40.26 11.33
C TYR A 691 8.35 -41.09 10.35
N ILE A 692 7.73 -41.78 9.40
CA ILE A 692 8.45 -42.54 8.36
C ILE A 692 9.33 -41.60 7.53
N MET A 693 8.80 -40.45 7.12
CA MET A 693 9.58 -39.47 6.35
C MET A 693 10.74 -38.89 7.16
N ASP A 694 10.56 -38.63 8.46
CA ASP A 694 11.63 -38.16 9.34
C ASP A 694 12.75 -39.19 9.45
N GLU A 695 12.43 -40.47 9.66
CA GLU A 695 13.43 -41.55 9.72
C GLU A 695 14.11 -41.76 8.37
N GLU A 696 13.40 -41.61 7.24
CA GLU A 696 13.99 -41.73 5.90
C GLU A 696 15.03 -40.63 5.64
N VAL A 697 14.71 -39.37 5.95
CA VAL A 697 15.63 -38.24 5.78
C VAL A 697 16.85 -38.40 6.69
N VAL A 698 16.66 -38.81 7.95
CA VAL A 698 17.76 -39.08 8.87
C VAL A 698 18.62 -40.24 8.36
N LYS A 699 18.02 -41.33 7.89
CA LYS A 699 18.75 -42.48 7.32
C LYS A 699 19.55 -42.09 6.09
N ASP A 700 18.99 -41.25 5.21
CA ASP A 700 19.69 -40.73 4.03
C ASP A 700 20.82 -39.76 4.40
N PHE A 701 20.70 -39.00 5.49
CA PHE A 701 21.81 -38.23 6.07
C PHE A 701 22.91 -39.14 6.61
N LYS A 702 22.55 -40.11 7.47
CA LYS A 702 23.49 -41.07 8.05
C LYS A 702 24.24 -41.88 6.97
N GLY A 703 23.55 -42.32 5.93
CA GLY A 703 24.16 -43.10 4.86
C GLY A 703 25.16 -42.33 3.99
N LYS A 704 25.11 -40.99 3.97
CA LYS A 704 25.93 -40.17 3.06
C LYS A 704 26.97 -39.28 3.74
N CYS A 705 26.73 -38.87 4.98
CA CYS A 705 27.54 -37.84 5.63
C CYS A 705 28.35 -38.36 6.82
N LEU A 706 27.88 -39.41 7.52
CA LEU A 706 28.52 -39.92 8.75
C LEU A 706 29.86 -40.64 8.53
N GLY A 707 30.28 -40.82 7.28
CA GLY A 707 31.63 -41.30 6.94
C GLY A 707 32.70 -40.21 6.94
N ASP A 708 32.30 -38.93 7.09
CA ASP A 708 33.21 -37.79 7.20
C ASP A 708 33.46 -37.47 8.67
N GLU A 709 34.73 -37.39 9.09
CA GLU A 709 35.12 -37.12 10.49
C GLU A 709 34.60 -35.78 11.02
N ARG A 710 34.21 -34.87 10.12
CA ARG A 710 33.68 -33.53 10.44
C ARG A 710 32.18 -33.52 10.72
N VAL A 711 31.50 -34.67 10.58
CA VAL A 711 30.06 -34.78 10.77
C VAL A 711 29.76 -35.62 12.01
N VAL A 712 29.15 -34.98 13.01
CA VAL A 712 28.74 -35.61 14.27
C VAL A 712 27.22 -35.73 14.31
N TYR A 713 26.72 -36.86 14.79
CA TYR A 713 25.30 -37.10 14.98
C TYR A 713 25.07 -37.56 16.42
N GLU A 714 24.30 -36.77 17.18
CA GLU A 714 24.00 -37.00 18.60
C GLU A 714 22.49 -37.13 18.80
N GLU A 715 22.09 -38.02 19.70
CA GLU A 715 20.68 -38.18 20.11
C GLU A 715 20.57 -37.94 21.61
N GLU A 716 19.70 -37.02 21.99
CA GLU A 716 19.40 -36.68 23.38
C GLU A 716 17.90 -36.84 23.62
N VAL A 717 17.53 -37.30 24.82
CA VAL A 717 16.12 -37.46 25.21
C VAL A 717 15.74 -36.28 26.08
N CYS A 718 14.70 -35.54 25.68
CA CYS A 718 14.16 -34.42 26.45
C CYS A 718 12.68 -34.68 26.75
N GLY A 719 12.34 -34.70 28.04
CA GLY A 719 11.00 -34.96 28.55
C GLY A 719 10.06 -33.77 28.42
N ASP A 720 10.58 -32.56 28.57
CA ASP A 720 9.81 -31.31 28.54
C ASP A 720 10.56 -30.14 27.88
N GLY A 721 9.89 -28.98 27.78
CA GLY A 721 10.50 -27.76 27.26
C GLY A 721 11.59 -27.18 28.16
N GLN A 722 11.56 -27.44 29.48
CA GLN A 722 12.55 -26.92 30.42
C GLN A 722 13.91 -27.63 30.25
N GLU A 723 13.89 -28.96 30.16
CA GLU A 723 15.06 -29.79 29.84
C GLU A 723 15.65 -29.39 28.49
N THR A 724 14.79 -29.17 27.48
CA THR A 724 15.19 -28.69 26.16
C THR A 724 15.88 -27.33 26.25
N ALA A 725 15.32 -26.38 27.00
CA ALA A 725 15.92 -25.06 27.16
C ALA A 725 17.26 -25.10 27.91
N PHE A 726 17.35 -25.95 28.94
CA PHE A 726 18.58 -26.14 29.70
C PHE A 726 19.70 -26.76 28.85
N LEU A 727 19.36 -27.76 28.02
CA LEU A 727 20.30 -28.35 27.07
C LEU A 727 20.80 -27.28 26.11
N LEU A 728 19.89 -26.58 25.42
CA LEU A 728 20.25 -25.56 24.42
C LEU A 728 21.14 -24.47 25.00
N ARG A 729 20.85 -23.96 26.20
CA ARG A 729 21.70 -22.97 26.88
C ARG A 729 23.15 -23.45 27.10
N LYS A 730 23.38 -24.76 27.23
CA LYS A 730 24.75 -25.31 27.34
C LYS A 730 25.45 -25.42 25.99
N VAL A 731 24.70 -25.70 24.92
CA VAL A 731 25.29 -26.02 23.60
C VAL A 731 25.45 -24.82 22.69
N VAL A 732 24.63 -23.76 22.85
CA VAL A 732 24.59 -22.61 21.92
C VAL A 732 25.95 -21.92 21.77
N ASP A 733 26.75 -21.82 22.83
CA ASP A 733 28.06 -21.16 22.79
C ASP A 733 29.13 -21.94 22.05
N MET A 734 28.91 -23.25 21.83
CA MET A 734 29.85 -24.13 21.14
C MET A 734 29.77 -24.03 19.62
N PHE A 735 28.73 -23.40 19.08
CA PHE A 735 28.48 -23.32 17.64
C PHE A 735 28.53 -21.89 17.12
N ASP A 736 28.92 -21.73 15.86
CA ASP A 736 28.94 -20.45 15.15
C ASP A 736 27.60 -20.17 14.46
N LEU A 737 26.98 -21.22 13.92
CA LEU A 737 25.67 -21.16 13.28
C LEU A 737 24.77 -22.30 13.77
N MET A 738 23.57 -21.97 14.23
CA MET A 738 22.52 -22.96 14.52
C MET A 738 21.42 -22.89 13.47
N ILE A 739 20.92 -24.04 13.04
CA ILE A 739 19.83 -24.15 12.07
C ILE A 739 18.69 -24.93 12.72
N VAL A 740 17.50 -24.35 12.73
CA VAL A 740 16.30 -24.92 13.34
C VAL A 740 15.10 -24.83 12.41
N GLY A 741 14.18 -25.80 12.49
CA GLY A 741 12.87 -25.66 11.86
C GLY A 741 11.95 -24.77 12.68
N ARG A 742 11.12 -23.96 12.02
CA ARG A 742 10.18 -23.04 12.67
C ARG A 742 9.12 -23.78 13.50
N ARG A 743 8.60 -24.91 13.01
CA ARG A 743 7.62 -25.79 13.70
C ARG A 743 6.38 -25.04 14.21
N ASN A 744 5.90 -24.06 13.43
CA ASN A 744 4.83 -23.16 13.87
C ASN A 744 3.51 -23.92 14.16
N GLY A 745 3.00 -23.80 15.40
CA GLY A 745 1.74 -24.43 15.83
C GLY A 745 1.82 -25.93 16.10
N LEU A 746 3.02 -26.51 16.20
CA LEU A 746 3.24 -27.92 16.48
C LEU A 746 3.69 -28.09 17.93
N GLU A 747 2.77 -28.47 18.81
CA GLU A 747 3.06 -28.74 20.21
C GLU A 747 3.59 -30.17 20.37
N THR A 748 4.85 -30.25 20.78
CA THR A 748 5.52 -31.49 21.15
C THR A 748 5.91 -31.43 22.62
N PRO A 749 6.04 -32.57 23.31
CA PRO A 749 6.47 -32.59 24.72
C PRO A 749 7.79 -31.83 24.92
N GLN A 750 8.74 -31.95 23.98
CA GLN A 750 10.01 -31.22 24.02
C GLN A 750 9.88 -29.69 23.89
N THR A 751 8.71 -29.17 23.49
CA THR A 751 8.45 -27.74 23.36
C THR A 751 7.37 -27.25 24.31
N ASP A 752 6.88 -28.13 25.19
CA ASP A 752 5.77 -27.82 26.09
C ASP A 752 6.22 -26.75 27.12
N GLY A 753 5.34 -25.78 27.40
CA GLY A 753 5.63 -24.64 28.27
C GLY A 753 6.52 -23.53 27.66
N LEU A 754 7.23 -23.76 26.54
CA LEU A 754 8.04 -22.73 25.89
C LEU A 754 7.20 -21.62 25.23
N ASN A 755 5.92 -21.88 24.95
CA ASN A 755 5.04 -20.91 24.29
C ASN A 755 4.62 -19.76 25.23
N GLU A 756 4.64 -19.95 26.55
CA GLU A 756 4.28 -18.89 27.52
C GLU A 756 5.31 -17.74 27.53
N TRP A 757 6.52 -17.99 27.03
CA TRP A 757 7.67 -17.08 27.07
C TRP A 757 8.07 -16.58 25.68
N ASN A 758 7.14 -16.58 24.73
CA ASN A 758 7.43 -16.34 23.31
C ASN A 758 7.46 -14.84 22.95
N GLU A 759 8.65 -14.29 22.68
CA GLU A 759 8.84 -12.89 22.28
C GLU A 759 8.65 -12.68 20.76
N PHE A 760 9.16 -13.66 19.99
CA PHE A 760 9.24 -13.66 18.53
C PHE A 760 8.54 -14.90 17.92
N PRO A 761 7.20 -14.93 17.88
CA PRO A 761 6.43 -16.04 17.32
C PRO A 761 6.70 -16.31 15.82
N GLU A 762 7.29 -15.36 15.11
CA GLU A 762 7.77 -15.57 13.74
C GLU A 762 8.91 -16.61 13.64
N LEU A 763 9.68 -16.84 14.71
CA LEU A 763 10.79 -17.81 14.74
C LEU A 763 10.36 -19.19 15.25
N GLY A 764 9.19 -19.30 15.88
CA GLY A 764 8.75 -20.51 16.57
C GLY A 764 9.52 -20.79 17.86
N HIS A 765 9.10 -21.80 18.63
CA HIS A 765 9.54 -21.97 20.03
C HIS A 765 11.06 -22.09 20.20
N LEU A 766 11.74 -22.89 19.36
CA LEU A 766 13.19 -23.09 19.45
C LEU A 766 13.97 -21.90 18.92
N GLY A 767 13.50 -21.31 17.83
CA GLY A 767 14.14 -20.14 17.23
C GLY A 767 14.06 -18.92 18.15
N ASP A 768 12.91 -18.72 18.78
CA ASP A 768 12.70 -17.66 19.77
C ASP A 768 13.59 -17.82 21.00
N LEU A 769 13.67 -19.04 21.55
CA LEU A 769 14.53 -19.32 22.69
C LEU A 769 16.00 -18.98 22.41
N ILE A 770 16.53 -19.36 21.24
CA ILE A 770 17.92 -19.08 20.86
C ILE A 770 18.11 -17.59 20.51
N ALA A 771 17.10 -16.95 19.93
CA ALA A 771 17.15 -15.54 19.55
C ALA A 771 16.92 -14.58 20.72
N SER A 772 16.40 -15.06 21.85
CA SER A 772 16.12 -14.27 23.05
C SER A 772 17.32 -13.47 23.54
N SER A 773 17.05 -12.30 24.11
CA SER A 773 18.05 -11.41 24.70
C SER A 773 18.68 -11.98 25.99
N ASP A 774 18.01 -12.93 26.64
CA ASP A 774 18.51 -13.60 27.86
C ASP A 774 19.76 -14.43 27.60
N ILE A 775 19.91 -14.91 26.36
CA ILE A 775 21.08 -15.68 25.95
C ILE A 775 22.01 -14.73 25.19
N ASN A 776 23.00 -14.16 25.88
CA ASN A 776 23.97 -13.23 25.31
C ASN A 776 25.11 -13.96 24.57
N ASN A 777 24.74 -14.76 23.56
CA ASN A 777 25.68 -15.48 22.71
C ASN A 777 25.91 -14.71 21.41
N GLY A 778 27.11 -14.81 20.85
CA GLY A 778 27.37 -14.33 19.48
C GLY A 778 26.97 -15.32 18.38
N THR A 779 26.27 -16.41 18.69
CA THR A 779 25.91 -17.49 17.73
C THR A 779 24.84 -17.01 16.77
N SER A 780 25.07 -17.16 15.46
CA SER A 780 24.08 -16.79 14.44
C SER A 780 23.03 -17.91 14.28
N LEU A 781 21.81 -17.57 13.88
CA LEU A 781 20.67 -18.50 13.83
C LEU A 781 19.97 -18.41 12.48
N LEU A 782 19.69 -19.57 11.88
CA LEU A 782 18.85 -19.68 10.69
C LEU A 782 17.60 -20.51 11.01
N VAL A 783 16.44 -19.87 10.96
CA VAL A 783 15.14 -20.53 11.18
C VAL A 783 14.49 -20.84 9.84
N ILE A 784 14.25 -22.11 9.55
CA ILE A 784 13.72 -22.57 8.25
C ILE A 784 12.26 -23.00 8.39
N GLN A 785 11.43 -22.56 7.45
CA GLN A 785 10.07 -23.04 7.26
C GLN A 785 9.97 -23.67 5.86
N GLN A 786 9.49 -24.92 5.79
CA GLN A 786 9.20 -25.55 4.51
C GLN A 786 8.00 -24.87 3.83
N GLN A 787 7.96 -24.89 2.49
CA GLN A 787 6.84 -24.36 1.73
C GLN A 787 5.48 -24.85 2.28
N GLN A 788 4.61 -23.90 2.64
CA GLN A 788 3.24 -24.21 3.04
C GLN A 788 2.32 -24.22 1.82
N ILE A 789 1.74 -25.38 1.50
CA ILE A 789 0.68 -25.48 0.49
C ILE A 789 -0.63 -25.10 1.18
N SER A 790 -1.11 -23.87 0.96
CA SER A 790 -2.35 -23.41 1.60
C SER A 790 -3.54 -24.29 1.16
N HIS A 791 -4.29 -24.86 2.12
CA HIS A 791 -5.44 -25.72 1.84
C HIS A 791 -6.58 -25.02 1.06
N ASP A 792 -6.64 -23.67 1.05
CA ASP A 792 -7.58 -22.94 0.20
C ASP A 792 -7.31 -23.12 -1.31
N THR A 793 -6.08 -23.46 -1.69
CA THR A 793 -5.74 -23.75 -3.09
C THR A 793 -6.20 -25.13 -3.56
N SER A 794 -6.52 -26.07 -2.65
CA SER A 794 -7.01 -27.40 -3.04
C SER A 794 -8.42 -27.35 -3.66
N LYS A 795 -9.18 -26.27 -3.44
CA LYS A 795 -10.45 -26.01 -4.15
C LYS A 795 -10.25 -25.69 -5.63
N TYR A 796 -9.07 -25.20 -6.03
CA TYR A 796 -8.77 -24.78 -7.40
C TYR A 796 -8.01 -25.83 -8.22
N ILE A 797 -7.49 -26.88 -7.58
CA ILE A 797 -6.74 -27.97 -8.23
C ILE A 797 -7.69 -29.08 -8.75
N ARG A 798 -9.02 -28.97 -8.51
CA ARG A 798 -10.05 -29.91 -9.04
C ARG A 798 -10.79 -29.41 -10.29
N LEU A 799 -10.21 -28.50 -11.06
CA LEU A 799 -10.62 -28.14 -12.43
C LEU A 799 -9.42 -28.31 -13.35
#